data_AF-A0A1M5D061-F1
#
_entry.id   AF-A0A1M5D061-F1
#
_cell.length_a   1.000
_cell.length_b   1.000
_cell.length_c   1.000
_cell.angle_alpha   90.00
_cell.angle_beta   90.00
_cell.angle_gamma   90.00
#
_symmetry.space_group_name_H-M   'P 1'
#
loop_
_entity.id
_entity.type
_entity.pdbx_description
1 polymer ?
#
loop_
_entity_poly.entity_id
_entity_poly.type
_entity_poly.pdbx_seq_one_letter_code
_entity_poly.pdbx_strand_id
1 'polypeptide(L)'
;MEKAQAVATLGMASLLQPARLQAALRANDRLKLYLTVLQAAVGHAHQPQATLPDLGQEMAAAGMGQTPDQHWLRKLPGSASLQGADISLPDLPLLATRLHDDLAQMARPFQEQDTAEAHGLLERVQHWQSSLNEVKSQPEPLLDAATLSSLTHGLREKGDSLHITVMDLHKALNRLAAQLATDEIAGAHAWQLAEDGSDVPRIQAFMRGLGRTRGLKGNHPGLDTAATRDAAVLMIQNDIGTNDAHVLVIQVDTGLARPRITLTYSDLHDQRFAFFQGLLREVGATWSETQSQQHRGLNAGEAYFVGTARFEADSEAELARQLEGIGERIVFLIDWNRARKRLRTFVGKANAVKVLQAAAQQRVGHYFWLESGGVQLIWNAMGAQAGGIFQLGDQLSDVLGEPETVAFLTEVLALSTRHALAKSPGSLLEDEVRILLTRHLRGHRNELELLQEHAALCHALAQALVDSLAHGAERDPTATTRLASRAKGWERTADQLVVQARSQSLRQPQLHSQSITPLLEHSDDVADALEEACFVLDLLAGHFHAKPQTYWSEPLRALMVALAGTVRTAVQDHIKALTIACTLDEVSEAIDHDDFLRMSWHLLQAERHCDELLRQSRRLLAQDARQHNDAVALTLGNDFAAAVEHASDALLLLGHGLRERVFRQIQPLS
;
A
#
# COMPACT_ATOMS: atom_id res chain seq x y z
N MET A 1 33.42 47.90 21.57
CA MET A 1 33.30 47.08 22.80
C MET A 1 31.84 46.81 23.03
N GLU A 2 31.40 45.59 22.77
CA GLU A 2 29.99 45.21 22.67
C GLU A 2 29.36 44.91 24.03
N LYS A 3 28.06 45.18 24.15
CA LYS A 3 27.19 44.92 25.32
C LYS A 3 27.37 43.52 25.94
N ALA A 4 27.73 42.51 25.13
CA ALA A 4 27.97 41.14 25.57
C ALA A 4 29.21 40.99 26.49
N GLN A 5 30.26 41.79 26.31
CA GLN A 5 31.45 41.77 27.18
C GLN A 5 31.21 42.44 28.55
N ALA A 6 30.30 43.41 28.61
CA ALA A 6 29.91 44.10 29.84
C ALA A 6 29.01 43.24 30.76
N VAL A 7 28.23 42.33 30.19
CA VAL A 7 27.34 41.41 30.95
C VAL A 7 28.14 40.21 31.52
N ALA A 8 29.18 39.76 30.83
CA ALA A 8 30.06 38.68 31.30
C ALA A 8 30.85 39.05 32.58
N THR A 9 31.09 40.34 32.83
CA THR A 9 31.83 40.84 34.00
C THR A 9 30.99 40.94 35.28
N LEU A 10 29.67 40.75 35.21
CA LEU A 10 28.72 40.94 36.31
C LEU A 10 28.19 39.64 36.95
N GLY A 11 28.79 38.48 36.66
CA GLY A 11 28.40 37.21 37.29
C GLY A 11 27.05 36.64 36.83
N MET A 12 26.49 37.15 35.73
CA MET A 12 25.19 36.75 35.15
C MET A 12 25.34 35.74 33.98
N ALA A 13 26.17 34.72 34.14
CA ALA A 13 26.47 33.75 33.08
C ALA A 13 25.24 32.94 32.60
N SER A 14 24.27 32.68 33.48
CA SER A 14 23.03 31.95 33.16
C SER A 14 22.10 32.68 32.17
N LEU A 15 22.14 34.02 32.13
CA LEU A 15 21.32 34.83 31.22
C LEU A 15 21.81 34.82 29.76
N LEU A 16 23.06 34.40 29.53
CA LEU A 16 23.65 34.33 28.19
C LEU A 16 23.55 32.93 27.54
N GLN A 17 23.13 31.90 28.29
CA GLN A 17 23.06 30.52 27.79
C GLN A 17 22.10 30.34 26.59
N PRO A 18 20.87 30.89 26.57
CA PRO A 18 19.98 30.76 25.42
C PRO A 18 20.53 31.42 24.15
N ALA A 19 21.12 32.61 24.28
CA ALA A 19 21.75 33.32 23.16
C ALA A 19 22.98 32.56 22.62
N ARG A 20 23.76 31.93 23.51
CA ARG A 20 24.90 31.07 23.13
C ARG A 20 24.47 29.77 22.46
N LEU A 21 23.37 29.16 22.92
CA LEU A 21 22.80 27.97 22.30
C LEU A 21 22.28 28.27 20.88
N GLN A 22 21.55 29.38 20.70
CA GLN A 22 21.10 29.82 19.37
C GLN A 22 22.28 30.14 18.44
N ALA A 23 23.31 30.81 18.96
CA ALA A 23 24.54 31.06 18.22
C ALA A 23 25.26 29.76 17.82
N ALA A 24 25.23 28.73 18.66
CA ALA A 24 25.82 27.42 18.39
C ALA A 24 25.00 26.61 17.37
N LEU A 25 23.67 26.64 17.44
CA LEU A 25 22.80 26.01 16.44
C LEU A 25 22.95 26.67 15.06
N ARG A 26 23.01 28.00 14.99
CA ARG A 26 23.31 28.70 13.73
C ARG A 26 24.72 28.37 13.20
N ALA A 27 25.69 28.14 14.09
CA ALA A 27 27.04 27.72 13.69
C ALA A 27 27.03 26.29 13.12
N ASN A 28 26.24 25.37 13.67
CA ASN A 28 26.01 24.04 13.09
C ASN A 28 25.51 24.12 11.65
N ASP A 29 24.51 24.97 11.38
CA ASP A 29 23.95 25.13 10.03
C ASP A 29 24.98 25.68 9.04
N ARG A 30 25.82 26.63 9.47
CA ARG A 30 26.95 27.14 8.66
C ARG A 30 28.03 26.09 8.44
N LEU A 31 28.40 25.31 9.45
CA LEU A 31 29.39 24.23 9.33
C LEU A 31 28.93 23.18 8.31
N LYS A 32 27.66 22.79 8.35
CA LYS A 32 27.07 21.90 7.35
C LYS A 32 27.16 22.50 5.95
N LEU A 33 26.80 23.78 5.79
CA LEU A 33 26.93 24.49 4.51
C LEU A 33 28.38 24.49 4.00
N TYR A 34 29.38 24.77 4.85
CA TYR A 34 30.78 24.76 4.44
C TYR A 34 31.26 23.38 3.99
N LEU A 35 30.86 22.31 4.70
CA LEU A 35 31.17 20.94 4.31
C LEU A 35 30.49 20.58 2.97
N THR A 36 29.24 21.00 2.77
CA THR A 36 28.51 20.87 1.49
C THR A 36 29.23 21.60 0.36
N VAL A 37 29.68 22.85 0.60
CA VAL A 37 30.42 23.67 -0.36
C VAL A 37 31.79 23.06 -0.70
N LEU A 38 32.52 22.54 0.30
CA LEU A 38 33.77 21.82 0.10
C LEU A 38 33.58 20.57 -0.78
N GLN A 39 32.52 19.81 -0.52
CA GLN A 39 32.20 18.61 -1.30
C GLN A 39 31.78 18.96 -2.73
N ALA A 40 31.02 20.04 -2.93
CA ALA A 40 30.69 20.54 -4.26
C ALA A 40 31.96 20.97 -5.04
N ALA A 41 32.92 21.59 -4.35
CA ALA A 41 34.21 21.96 -4.90
C ALA A 41 35.02 20.73 -5.35
N VAL A 42 35.09 19.69 -4.51
CA VAL A 42 35.74 18.41 -4.85
C VAL A 42 35.05 17.75 -6.05
N GLY A 43 33.70 17.74 -6.06
CA GLY A 43 32.92 17.21 -7.19
C GLY A 43 33.25 17.92 -8.50
N HIS A 44 33.30 19.25 -8.47
CA HIS A 44 33.68 20.07 -9.63
C HIS A 44 35.11 19.82 -10.09
N ALA A 45 36.09 19.73 -9.17
CA ALA A 45 37.47 19.43 -9.52
C ALA A 45 37.62 18.10 -10.30
N HIS A 46 36.84 17.07 -9.93
CA HIS A 46 36.80 15.79 -10.64
C HIS A 46 35.97 15.82 -11.93
N GLN A 47 34.96 16.69 -12.02
CA GLN A 47 34.07 16.81 -13.17
C GLN A 47 33.83 18.29 -13.54
N PRO A 48 34.82 18.98 -14.15
CA PRO A 48 34.72 20.43 -14.37
C PRO A 48 33.59 20.87 -15.31
N GLN A 49 33.10 19.93 -16.13
CA GLN A 49 32.00 20.16 -17.08
C GLN A 49 30.61 19.98 -16.46
N ALA A 50 30.51 19.47 -15.22
CA ALA A 50 29.23 19.30 -14.54
C ALA A 50 28.70 20.66 -14.05
N THR A 51 27.39 20.87 -14.20
CA THR A 51 26.72 22.05 -13.66
C THR A 51 26.88 22.09 -12.14
N LEU A 52 27.29 23.25 -11.62
CA LEU A 52 27.40 23.44 -10.17
C LEU A 52 26.01 23.41 -9.51
N PRO A 53 25.88 22.82 -8.31
CA PRO A 53 24.62 22.83 -7.57
C PRO A 53 24.23 24.26 -7.17
N ASP A 54 22.95 24.60 -7.29
CA ASP A 54 22.42 25.86 -6.77
C ASP A 54 22.22 25.76 -5.25
N LEU A 55 23.16 26.32 -4.49
CA LEU A 55 23.14 26.32 -3.02
C LEU A 55 22.37 27.52 -2.42
N GLY A 56 21.61 28.25 -3.23
CA GLY A 56 20.92 29.47 -2.80
C GLY A 56 19.97 29.27 -1.62
N GLN A 57 19.33 28.10 -1.53
CA GLN A 57 18.38 27.77 -0.46
C GLN A 57 19.10 27.36 0.83
N GLU A 58 20.16 26.56 0.74
CA GLU A 58 21.02 26.14 1.85
C GLU A 58 21.70 27.36 2.49
N MET A 59 22.13 28.31 1.65
CA MET A 59 22.67 29.58 2.11
C MET A 59 21.61 30.42 2.83
N ALA A 60 20.37 30.48 2.32
CA ALA A 60 19.29 31.18 3.01
C ALA A 60 18.96 30.52 4.36
N ALA A 61 18.90 29.19 4.40
CA ALA A 61 18.62 28.40 5.61
C ALA A 61 19.72 28.58 6.68
N ALA A 62 21.00 28.66 6.28
CA ALA A 62 22.11 28.93 7.19
C ALA A 62 22.26 30.42 7.58
N GLY A 63 21.35 31.29 7.15
CA GLY A 63 21.41 32.74 7.39
C GLY A 63 22.49 33.48 6.59
N MET A 64 23.03 32.86 5.53
CA MET A 64 24.07 33.37 4.63
C MET A 64 23.52 33.95 3.32
N GLY A 65 22.20 34.08 3.18
CA GLY A 65 21.55 34.54 1.95
C GLY A 65 21.73 36.03 1.62
N GLN A 66 22.25 36.84 2.55
CA GLN A 66 22.52 38.28 2.38
C GLN A 66 23.82 38.72 3.07
N THR A 67 24.75 37.80 3.32
CA THR A 67 26.01 38.10 4.00
C THR A 67 27.11 38.43 3.00
N PRO A 68 28.19 39.15 3.40
CA PRO A 68 29.34 39.42 2.53
C PRO A 68 29.95 38.15 1.93
N ASP A 69 29.90 37.05 2.68
CA ASP A 69 30.44 35.74 2.31
C ASP A 69 29.58 35.03 1.24
N GLN A 70 28.36 35.49 0.96
CA GLN A 70 27.44 34.86 -0.01
C GLN A 70 28.08 34.71 -1.40
N HIS A 71 28.69 35.78 -1.90
CA HIS A 71 29.28 35.78 -3.23
C HIS A 71 30.48 34.83 -3.31
N TRP A 72 31.26 34.74 -2.24
CA TRP A 72 32.39 33.83 -2.12
C TRP A 72 31.93 32.36 -2.10
N LEU A 73 30.98 32.00 -1.24
CA LEU A 73 30.47 30.62 -1.13
C LEU A 73 29.85 30.09 -2.43
N ARG A 74 29.20 30.96 -3.23
CA ARG A 74 28.67 30.58 -4.55
C ARG A 74 29.75 30.29 -5.59
N LYS A 75 30.89 30.97 -5.49
CA LYS A 75 32.00 30.85 -6.45
C LYS A 75 33.00 29.77 -6.06
N LEU A 76 33.14 29.49 -4.77
CA LEU A 76 34.12 28.55 -4.24
C LEU A 76 34.08 27.17 -4.93
N PRO A 77 32.91 26.52 -5.13
CA PRO A 77 32.87 25.23 -5.82
C PRO A 77 33.50 25.24 -7.22
N GLY A 78 33.26 26.30 -7.99
CA GLY A 78 33.80 26.46 -9.35
C GLY A 78 35.26 26.88 -9.42
N SER A 79 35.90 27.15 -8.27
CA SER A 79 37.32 27.54 -8.20
C SER A 79 38.26 26.35 -7.99
N ALA A 80 37.73 25.16 -7.69
CA ALA A 80 38.52 23.98 -7.39
C ALA A 80 38.98 23.26 -8.66
N SER A 81 40.20 22.73 -8.62
CA SER A 81 40.79 21.96 -9.71
C SER A 81 41.66 20.82 -9.21
N LEU A 82 41.86 19.79 -10.04
CA LEU A 82 42.79 18.72 -9.73
C LEU A 82 44.24 19.15 -10.01
N GLN A 83 45.11 18.98 -9.02
CA GLN A 83 46.56 19.11 -9.16
C GLN A 83 47.19 17.76 -8.83
N GLY A 84 47.31 16.89 -9.85
CA GLY A 84 47.71 15.50 -9.65
C GLY A 84 46.60 14.70 -8.95
N ALA A 85 46.90 14.15 -7.77
CA ALA A 85 45.93 13.43 -6.94
C ALA A 85 45.22 14.32 -5.91
N ASP A 86 45.70 15.57 -5.74
CA ASP A 86 45.23 16.50 -4.72
C ASP A 86 44.27 17.53 -5.31
N ILE A 87 43.45 18.11 -4.44
CA ILE A 87 42.47 19.15 -4.81
C ILE A 87 43.08 20.52 -4.50
N SER A 88 43.32 21.31 -5.55
CA SER A 88 43.67 22.72 -5.41
C SER A 88 42.41 23.56 -5.23
N LEU A 89 42.33 24.26 -4.11
CA LEU A 89 41.18 25.11 -3.75
C LEU A 89 41.68 26.49 -3.30
N PRO A 90 41.74 27.50 -4.18
CA PRO A 90 42.38 28.80 -3.89
C PRO A 90 41.94 29.48 -2.59
N ASP A 91 40.65 29.38 -2.24
CA ASP A 91 40.09 29.98 -1.03
C ASP A 91 40.05 29.02 0.18
N LEU A 92 40.83 27.94 0.16
CA LEU A 92 40.94 26.97 1.26
C LEU A 92 41.30 27.62 2.61
N PRO A 93 42.25 28.57 2.71
CA PRO A 93 42.56 29.20 4.00
C PRO A 93 41.38 29.98 4.60
N LEU A 94 40.54 30.58 3.74
CA LEU A 94 39.34 31.28 4.18
C LEU A 94 38.28 30.29 4.65
N LEU A 95 38.06 29.20 3.92
CA LEU A 95 37.15 28.13 4.31
C LEU A 95 37.56 27.47 5.63
N ALA A 96 38.86 27.18 5.80
CA ALA A 96 39.41 26.63 7.03
C ALA A 96 39.23 27.58 8.22
N THR A 97 39.39 28.90 8.01
CA THR A 97 39.11 29.91 9.04
C THR A 97 37.64 29.90 9.44
N ARG A 98 36.71 29.84 8.47
CA ARG A 98 35.27 29.78 8.76
C ARG A 98 34.85 28.50 9.47
N LEU A 99 35.37 27.35 9.05
CA LEU A 99 35.18 26.08 9.76
C LEU A 99 35.71 26.14 11.19
N HIS A 100 36.89 26.74 11.39
CA HIS A 100 37.50 26.89 12.72
C HIS A 100 36.65 27.77 13.64
N ASP A 101 36.26 28.95 13.16
CA ASP A 101 35.51 29.94 13.94
C ASP A 101 34.11 29.41 14.30
N ASP A 102 33.40 28.80 13.35
CA ASP A 102 32.07 28.27 13.60
C ASP A 102 32.11 26.99 14.46
N LEU A 103 33.17 26.18 14.38
CA LEU A 103 33.37 25.07 15.31
C LEU A 103 33.57 25.58 16.75
N ALA A 104 34.35 26.64 16.93
CA ALA A 104 34.53 27.30 18.23
C ALA A 104 33.20 27.85 18.77
N GLN A 105 32.41 28.48 17.89
CA GLN A 105 31.10 29.03 18.23
C GLN A 105 30.11 27.94 18.61
N MET A 106 30.12 26.81 17.91
CA MET A 106 29.28 25.65 18.19
C MET A 106 29.62 24.98 19.53
N ALA A 107 30.90 24.96 19.91
CA ALA A 107 31.38 24.36 21.15
C ALA A 107 31.17 25.24 22.40
N ARG A 108 30.93 26.54 22.20
CA ARG A 108 30.84 27.54 23.27
C ARG A 108 29.88 27.21 24.42
N PRO A 109 28.69 26.60 24.20
CA PRO A 109 27.79 26.23 25.29
C PRO A 109 28.35 25.18 26.26
N PHE A 110 29.33 24.38 25.82
CA PHE A 110 29.93 23.31 26.63
C PHE A 110 31.12 23.76 27.47
N GLN A 111 31.71 24.93 27.17
CA GLN A 111 32.90 25.45 27.87
C GLN A 111 32.69 25.70 29.36
N GLU A 112 31.45 25.95 29.76
CA GLU A 112 31.07 26.21 31.16
C GLU A 112 30.45 24.97 31.83
N GLN A 113 30.40 23.82 31.15
CA GLN A 113 29.84 22.57 31.69
C GLN A 113 30.92 21.64 32.24
N ASP A 114 30.85 21.36 33.54
CA ASP A 114 31.77 20.44 34.21
C ASP A 114 31.26 18.99 34.15
N THR A 115 31.22 18.41 32.94
CA THR A 115 30.81 17.01 32.72
C THR A 115 31.82 16.26 31.85
N ALA A 116 32.00 14.96 32.08
CA ALA A 116 32.94 14.14 31.30
C ALA A 116 32.64 14.16 29.78
N GLU A 117 31.36 14.22 29.41
CA GLU A 117 30.91 14.34 28.03
C GLU A 117 31.32 15.69 27.40
N ALA A 118 31.12 16.80 28.11
CA ALA A 118 31.52 18.13 27.65
C ALA A 118 33.04 18.23 27.46
N HIS A 119 33.83 17.68 28.39
CA HIS A 119 35.29 17.64 28.27
C HIS A 119 35.73 16.85 27.02
N GLY A 120 35.17 15.65 26.79
CA GLY A 120 35.51 14.85 25.62
C GLY A 120 35.13 15.52 24.29
N LEU A 121 34.02 16.27 24.25
CA LEU A 121 33.65 17.07 23.07
C LEU A 121 34.61 18.24 22.84
N LEU A 122 35.01 18.95 23.89
CA LEU A 122 35.93 20.08 23.81
C LEU A 122 37.34 19.65 23.39
N GLU A 123 37.84 18.50 23.85
CA GLU A 123 39.11 17.94 23.41
C GLU A 123 39.12 17.65 21.90
N ARG A 124 38.04 17.05 21.38
CA ARG A 124 37.87 16.80 19.94
C ARG A 124 37.79 18.10 19.16
N VAL A 125 37.08 19.11 19.67
CA VAL A 125 37.04 20.44 19.06
C VAL A 125 38.44 21.06 18.98
N GLN A 126 39.22 21.00 20.05
CA GLN A 126 40.60 21.53 20.06
C GLN A 126 41.50 20.80 19.07
N HIS A 127 41.36 19.49 18.96
CA HIS A 127 42.06 18.69 17.95
C HIS A 127 41.76 19.21 16.53
N TRP A 128 40.48 19.32 16.18
CA TRP A 128 40.08 19.80 14.85
C TRP A 128 40.42 21.27 14.60
N GLN A 129 40.34 22.13 15.61
CA GLN A 129 40.79 23.52 15.51
C GLN A 129 42.28 23.60 15.20
N SER A 130 43.09 22.71 15.77
CA SER A 130 44.53 22.60 15.48
C SER A 130 44.76 22.10 14.05
N SER A 131 44.07 21.05 13.62
CA SER A 131 44.15 20.55 12.24
C SER A 131 43.70 21.59 11.20
N LEU A 132 42.65 22.37 11.48
CA LEU A 132 42.20 23.44 10.59
C LEU A 132 43.21 24.61 10.53
N ASN A 133 43.94 24.87 11.62
CA ASN A 133 45.04 25.83 11.61
C ASN A 133 46.22 25.34 10.77
N GLU A 134 46.53 24.04 10.80
CA GLU A 134 47.52 23.43 9.92
C GLU A 134 47.11 23.58 8.45
N VAL A 135 45.86 23.24 8.10
CA VAL A 135 45.30 23.42 6.74
C VAL A 135 45.38 24.89 6.30
N LYS A 136 45.02 25.82 7.18
CA LYS A 136 45.11 27.28 6.91
C LYS A 136 46.54 27.75 6.67
N SER A 137 47.52 27.12 7.30
CA SER A 137 48.93 27.54 7.28
C SER A 137 49.75 26.85 6.19
N GLN A 138 49.14 26.00 5.37
CA GLN A 138 49.83 25.36 4.25
C GLN A 138 50.28 26.39 3.21
N PRO A 139 51.49 26.26 2.66
CA PRO A 139 52.03 27.20 1.68
C PRO A 139 51.30 27.15 0.34
N GLU A 140 50.73 25.99 -0.01
CA GLU A 140 49.86 25.81 -1.17
C GLU A 140 48.46 25.41 -0.70
N PRO A 141 47.39 25.92 -1.33
CA PRO A 141 46.02 25.61 -0.93
C PRO A 141 45.55 24.27 -1.49
N LEU A 142 46.29 23.21 -1.15
CA LEU A 142 46.07 21.83 -1.59
C LEU A 142 45.40 21.00 -0.49
N LEU A 143 44.47 20.15 -0.89
CA LEU A 143 43.85 19.14 -0.03
C LEU A 143 44.18 17.75 -0.57
N ASP A 144 44.94 16.98 0.20
CA ASP A 144 45.15 15.57 -0.07
C ASP A 144 43.91 14.73 0.29
N ALA A 145 43.87 13.49 -0.21
CA ALA A 145 42.74 12.60 0.01
C ALA A 145 42.53 12.23 1.49
N ALA A 146 43.60 12.20 2.30
CA ALA A 146 43.53 11.84 3.72
C ALA A 146 42.88 12.96 4.54
N THR A 147 43.31 14.20 4.33
CA THR A 147 42.78 15.41 4.93
C THR A 147 41.34 15.65 4.49
N LEU A 148 41.04 15.47 3.20
CA LEU A 148 39.66 15.57 2.72
C LEU A 148 38.75 14.54 3.40
N SER A 149 39.20 13.30 3.52
CA SER A 149 38.46 12.25 4.22
C SER A 149 38.27 12.61 5.70
N SER A 150 39.31 13.06 6.40
CA SER A 150 39.25 13.41 7.82
C SER A 150 38.29 14.57 8.12
N LEU A 151 38.10 15.49 7.17
CA LEU A 151 37.13 16.59 7.30
C LEU A 151 35.68 16.18 7.03
N THR A 152 35.42 15.19 6.16
CA THR A 152 34.09 15.03 5.56
C THR A 152 33.36 13.71 5.86
N HIS A 153 34.03 12.64 6.30
CA HIS A 153 33.39 11.32 6.42
C HIS A 153 32.51 11.15 7.68
N GLY A 154 31.42 10.39 7.57
CA GLY A 154 30.54 10.01 8.70
C GLY A 154 30.69 8.58 9.24
N LEU A 155 31.73 7.86 8.82
CA LEU A 155 31.92 6.43 9.17
C LEU A 155 32.61 6.25 10.52
N ARG A 156 31.84 5.98 11.58
CA ARG A 156 32.39 5.75 12.94
C ARG A 156 33.40 4.61 13.03
N GLU A 157 33.29 3.59 12.16
CA GLU A 157 34.25 2.48 12.09
C GLU A 157 35.65 2.91 11.62
N LYS A 158 35.75 4.04 10.91
CA LYS A 158 37.02 4.59 10.40
C LYS A 158 37.69 5.58 11.36
N GLY A 159 37.13 5.78 12.55
CA GLY A 159 37.62 6.71 13.55
C GLY A 159 36.84 8.03 13.57
N ASP A 160 37.45 9.06 14.15
CA ASP A 160 36.85 10.38 14.28
C ASP A 160 37.05 11.24 13.02
N SER A 161 36.17 12.21 12.83
CA SER A 161 36.20 13.17 11.72
C SER A 161 35.65 14.52 12.20
N LEU A 162 35.96 15.60 11.47
CA LEU A 162 35.35 16.89 11.75
C LEU A 162 33.81 16.79 11.65
N HIS A 163 33.32 16.09 10.62
CA HIS A 163 31.89 15.86 10.42
C HIS A 163 31.24 15.11 11.60
N ILE A 164 31.86 14.03 12.09
CA ILE A 164 31.36 13.26 13.25
C ILE A 164 31.37 14.13 14.52
N THR A 165 32.42 14.94 14.71
CA THR A 165 32.51 15.86 15.86
C THR A 165 31.39 16.91 15.84
N VAL A 166 31.12 17.51 14.67
CA VAL A 166 30.01 18.45 14.49
C VAL A 166 28.67 17.77 14.80
N MET A 167 28.49 16.51 14.39
CA MET A 167 27.26 15.76 14.66
C MET A 167 27.07 15.42 16.14
N ASP A 168 28.14 14.99 16.82
CA ASP A 168 28.07 14.70 18.25
C ASP A 168 27.82 15.97 19.07
N LEU A 169 28.46 17.10 18.69
CA LEU A 169 28.14 18.42 19.24
C LEU A 169 26.68 18.77 19.00
N HIS A 170 26.12 18.54 17.81
CA HIS A 170 24.72 18.84 17.52
C HIS A 170 23.77 17.99 18.39
N LYS A 171 24.05 16.70 18.58
CA LYS A 171 23.28 15.83 19.49
C LYS A 171 23.36 16.33 20.93
N ALA A 172 24.55 16.70 21.39
CA ALA A 172 24.73 17.28 22.71
C ALA A 172 24.02 18.64 22.85
N LEU A 173 24.00 19.47 21.80
CA LEU A 173 23.28 20.75 21.78
C LEU A 173 21.78 20.53 21.85
N ASN A 174 21.23 19.51 21.18
CA ASN A 174 19.81 19.17 21.27
C ASN A 174 19.43 18.67 22.66
N ARG A 175 20.29 17.87 23.31
CA ARG A 175 20.13 17.49 24.72
C ARG A 175 20.17 18.70 25.64
N LEU A 176 21.15 19.60 25.44
CA LEU A 176 21.28 20.83 26.20
C LEU A 176 20.08 21.76 25.99
N ALA A 177 19.58 21.86 24.75
CA ALA A 177 18.38 22.61 24.41
C ALA A 177 17.14 22.06 25.14
N ALA A 178 16.99 20.73 25.21
CA ALA A 178 15.92 20.10 25.97
C ALA A 178 16.01 20.37 27.48
N GLN A 179 17.22 20.41 28.04
CA GLN A 179 17.46 20.74 29.46
C GLN A 179 17.25 22.22 29.78
N LEU A 180 17.50 23.11 28.81
CA LEU A 180 17.34 24.56 28.93
C LEU A 180 15.97 25.06 28.46
N ALA A 181 15.07 24.14 28.04
CA ALA A 181 13.72 24.48 27.63
C ALA A 181 13.03 25.22 28.78
N THR A 182 12.59 26.45 28.49
CA THR A 182 11.96 27.31 29.49
C THR A 182 10.50 26.93 29.66
N ASP A 183 9.90 26.35 28.61
CA ASP A 183 8.52 25.89 28.58
C ASP A 183 8.42 24.49 27.96
N GLU A 184 7.53 23.66 28.50
CA GLU A 184 7.10 22.40 27.89
C GLU A 184 5.66 22.56 27.38
N ILE A 185 5.48 22.49 26.05
CA ILE A 185 4.16 22.67 25.41
C ILE A 185 3.70 21.34 24.86
N ALA A 186 2.77 20.70 25.57
CA ALA A 186 2.19 19.41 25.18
C ALA A 186 3.26 18.34 24.85
N GLY A 187 4.38 18.34 25.60
CA GLY A 187 5.52 17.44 25.40
C GLY A 187 6.57 17.90 24.39
N ALA A 188 6.42 19.09 23.80
CA ALA A 188 7.48 19.73 23.00
C ALA A 188 8.33 20.65 23.88
N HIS A 189 9.65 20.54 23.74
CA HIS A 189 10.60 21.44 24.38
C HIS A 189 10.65 22.76 23.63
N ALA A 190 10.24 23.85 24.29
CA ALA A 190 10.13 25.14 23.65
C ALA A 190 10.99 26.21 24.33
N TRP A 191 11.52 27.13 23.54
CA TRP A 191 12.25 28.29 24.02
C TRP A 191 12.10 29.48 23.06
N GLN A 192 12.17 30.70 23.62
CA GLN A 192 12.13 31.96 22.86
C GLN A 192 10.91 32.03 21.93
N LEU A 193 9.72 31.70 22.44
CA LEU A 193 8.46 31.84 21.70
C LEU A 193 8.02 33.30 21.63
N ALA A 194 7.06 33.58 20.74
CA ALA A 194 6.46 34.91 20.65
C ALA A 194 5.87 35.36 22.00
N GLU A 195 6.19 36.59 22.42
CA GLU A 195 5.70 37.18 23.68
C GLU A 195 4.17 37.30 23.74
N ASP A 196 3.51 37.37 22.58
CA ASP A 196 2.04 37.43 22.46
C ASP A 196 1.35 36.06 22.65
N GLY A 197 2.12 34.98 22.82
CA GLY A 197 1.62 33.62 23.01
C GLY A 197 1.07 32.95 21.75
N SER A 198 1.21 33.56 20.57
CA SER A 198 0.63 33.06 19.32
C SER A 198 1.24 31.73 18.84
N ASP A 199 2.41 31.34 19.34
CA ASP A 199 3.07 30.07 18.98
C ASP A 199 2.48 28.86 19.70
N VAL A 200 1.96 29.05 20.92
CA VAL A 200 1.50 27.97 21.77
C VAL A 200 0.40 27.13 21.07
N PRO A 201 -0.65 27.73 20.48
CA PRO A 201 -1.68 26.96 19.78
C PRO A 201 -1.15 26.17 18.57
N ARG A 202 -0.13 26.69 17.88
CA ARG A 202 0.48 26.07 16.69
C ARG A 202 1.31 24.84 17.08
N ILE A 203 2.15 24.98 18.11
CA ILE A 203 2.92 23.86 18.67
C ILE A 203 1.96 22.79 19.21
N GLN A 204 0.91 23.20 19.94
CA GLN A 204 -0.12 22.27 20.41
C GLN A 204 -0.83 21.55 19.27
N ALA A 205 -1.09 22.21 18.13
CA ALA A 205 -1.70 21.55 16.97
C ALA A 205 -0.82 20.43 16.40
N PHE A 206 0.45 20.73 16.19
CA PHE A 206 1.43 19.72 15.78
C PHE A 206 1.51 18.55 16.77
N MET A 207 1.63 18.87 18.07
CA MET A 207 1.74 17.86 19.14
C MET A 207 0.45 17.05 19.34
N ARG A 208 -0.73 17.62 19.10
CA ARG A 208 -2.00 16.86 19.07
C ARG A 208 -1.96 15.82 17.97
N GLY A 209 -1.51 16.19 16.78
CA GLY A 209 -1.36 15.28 15.64
C GLY A 209 -0.40 14.14 15.96
N LEU A 210 0.80 14.49 16.42
CA LEU A 210 1.81 13.52 16.84
C LEU A 210 1.29 12.61 17.95
N GLY A 211 0.58 13.17 18.93
CA GLY A 211 0.01 12.44 20.06
C GLY A 211 -1.01 11.37 19.66
N ARG A 212 -1.76 11.56 18.57
CA ARG A 212 -2.73 10.56 18.06
C ARG A 212 -2.05 9.26 17.64
N THR A 213 -0.84 9.33 17.11
CA THR A 213 -0.11 8.17 16.59
C THR A 213 1.16 7.83 17.37
N ARG A 214 1.58 8.66 18.34
CA ARG A 214 2.81 8.46 19.15
C ARG A 214 2.89 7.06 19.77
N GLY A 215 1.76 6.52 20.23
CA GLY A 215 1.68 5.17 20.81
C GLY A 215 2.07 4.05 19.84
N LEU A 216 1.98 4.28 18.53
CA LEU A 216 2.27 3.28 17.50
C LEU A 216 3.76 3.01 17.32
N LYS A 217 4.65 3.83 17.88
CA LYS A 217 6.11 3.59 17.86
C LYS A 217 6.56 2.51 18.85
N GLY A 218 5.67 2.12 19.78
CA GLY A 218 6.00 1.29 20.93
C GLY A 218 7.24 1.80 21.67
N ASN A 219 8.26 0.94 21.80
CA ASN A 219 9.49 1.25 22.52
C ASN A 219 10.58 1.89 21.65
N HIS A 220 10.33 2.14 20.36
CA HIS A 220 11.33 2.73 19.48
C HIS A 220 11.70 4.16 19.94
N PRO A 221 12.99 4.52 20.04
CA PRO A 221 13.42 5.88 20.41
C PRO A 221 13.01 6.93 19.36
N GLY A 222 12.99 8.21 19.76
CA GLY A 222 12.64 9.33 18.89
C GLY A 222 11.20 9.86 19.08
N LEU A 223 10.81 10.72 18.15
CA LEU A 223 9.68 11.65 18.15
C LEU A 223 9.79 12.79 19.17
N ASP A 224 10.99 13.11 19.62
CA ASP A 224 11.20 14.27 20.46
C ASP A 224 11.06 15.54 19.61
N THR A 225 10.33 16.52 20.14
CA THR A 225 9.99 17.74 19.42
C THR A 225 10.62 18.93 20.11
N ALA A 226 11.30 19.75 19.34
CA ALA A 226 11.83 21.04 19.76
C ALA A 226 11.15 22.16 18.98
N ALA A 227 10.87 23.29 19.63
CA ALA A 227 10.25 24.45 19.00
C ALA A 227 10.89 25.76 19.45
N THR A 228 11.14 26.65 18.50
CA THR A 228 11.70 27.98 18.77
C THR A 228 11.29 28.98 17.71
N ARG A 229 11.22 30.27 18.07
CA ARG A 229 10.91 31.33 17.11
C ARG A 229 12.15 32.14 16.77
N ASP A 230 12.30 32.43 15.48
CA ASP A 230 13.24 33.40 14.96
C ASP A 230 12.48 34.46 14.15
N ALA A 231 12.38 35.67 14.71
CA ALA A 231 11.57 36.76 14.17
C ALA A 231 10.13 36.31 13.83
N ALA A 232 9.78 36.36 12.54
CA ALA A 232 8.44 36.02 12.06
C ALA A 232 8.23 34.52 11.81
N VAL A 233 9.24 33.66 12.03
CA VAL A 233 9.19 32.23 11.72
C VAL A 233 9.24 31.40 13.00
N LEU A 234 8.23 30.56 13.21
CA LEU A 234 8.26 29.51 14.22
C LEU A 234 8.87 28.25 13.59
N MET A 235 9.96 27.75 14.17
CA MET A 235 10.60 26.51 13.77
C MET A 235 10.19 25.37 14.72
N ILE A 236 9.75 24.26 14.15
CA ILE A 236 9.44 23.00 14.85
C ILE A 236 10.31 21.91 14.25
N GLN A 237 11.10 21.24 15.07
CA GLN A 237 11.95 20.12 14.66
C GLN A 237 11.46 18.86 15.37
N ASN A 238 11.36 17.76 14.64
CA ASN A 238 11.03 16.46 15.22
C ASN A 238 12.11 15.43 14.89
N ASP A 239 12.52 14.67 15.89
CA ASP A 239 13.50 13.59 15.72
C ASP A 239 12.81 12.31 15.22
N ILE A 240 13.05 11.92 13.98
CA ILE A 240 12.34 10.80 13.33
C ILE A 240 13.19 9.54 13.17
N GLY A 241 14.37 9.46 13.81
CA GLY A 241 15.13 8.20 13.86
C GLY A 241 16.56 8.29 14.40
N THR A 242 17.24 7.15 14.45
CA THR A 242 18.58 7.01 15.05
C THR A 242 19.73 7.43 14.14
N ASN A 243 19.45 7.70 12.86
CA ASN A 243 20.45 7.97 11.82
C ASN A 243 20.38 9.42 11.36
N ASP A 244 21.56 9.98 11.09
CA ASP A 244 21.77 11.42 10.94
C ASP A 244 21.27 12.03 9.62
N ALA A 245 20.72 11.19 8.72
CA ALA A 245 20.13 11.64 7.46
C ALA A 245 18.61 11.92 7.53
N HIS A 246 17.95 11.66 8.66
CA HIS A 246 16.51 11.88 8.79
C HIS A 246 16.23 13.21 9.50
N VAL A 247 16.31 14.30 8.75
CA VAL A 247 16.00 15.64 9.24
C VAL A 247 14.56 15.96 8.88
N LEU A 248 13.75 16.35 9.86
CA LEU A 248 12.41 16.88 9.68
C LEU A 248 12.29 18.23 10.39
N VAL A 249 12.32 19.30 9.60
CA VAL A 249 12.21 20.68 10.08
C VAL A 249 10.99 21.32 9.46
N ILE A 250 10.18 21.95 10.28
CA ILE A 250 8.95 22.62 9.91
C ILE A 250 9.11 24.09 10.26
N GLN A 251 8.95 24.97 9.29
CA GLN A 251 8.98 26.41 9.45
C GLN A 251 7.58 26.96 9.20
N VAL A 252 7.04 27.67 10.18
CA VAL A 252 5.76 28.35 10.10
C VAL A 252 6.02 29.85 10.00
N ASP A 253 5.93 30.36 8.78
CA ASP A 253 6.12 31.78 8.49
C ASP A 253 4.81 32.53 8.75
N THR A 254 4.84 33.39 9.76
CA THR A 254 3.70 34.19 10.24
C THR A 254 3.82 35.67 9.85
N GLY A 255 4.89 36.05 9.14
CA GLY A 255 5.10 37.43 8.67
C GLY A 255 4.43 37.76 7.34
N LEU A 256 3.82 36.76 6.71
CA LEU A 256 3.14 36.87 5.42
C LEU A 256 1.65 37.18 5.60
N ALA A 257 1.02 37.71 4.55
CA ALA A 257 -0.43 37.98 4.53
C ALA A 257 -1.27 36.71 4.76
N ARG A 258 -0.74 35.54 4.40
CA ARG A 258 -1.27 34.21 4.74
C ARG A 258 -0.16 33.40 5.38
N PRO A 259 -0.38 32.79 6.56
CA PRO A 259 0.64 31.97 7.20
C PRO A 259 0.97 30.76 6.33
N ARG A 260 2.26 30.42 6.24
CA ARG A 260 2.76 29.37 5.36
C ARG A 260 3.61 28.37 6.13
N ILE A 261 3.38 27.09 5.90
CA ILE A 261 4.24 26.02 6.41
C ILE A 261 5.22 25.62 5.32
N THR A 262 6.50 25.58 5.66
CA THR A 262 7.57 24.99 4.85
C THR A 262 8.16 23.82 5.63
N LEU A 263 8.00 22.60 5.12
CA LEU A 263 8.56 21.40 5.72
C LEU A 263 9.73 20.91 4.88
N THR A 264 10.91 20.86 5.47
CA THR A 264 12.11 20.28 4.89
C THR A 264 12.29 18.88 5.44
N TYR A 265 12.35 17.91 4.54
CA TYR A 265 12.54 16.50 4.89
C TYR A 265 13.70 15.90 4.10
N SER A 266 14.55 15.15 4.79
CA SER A 266 15.60 14.35 4.18
C SER A 266 15.48 12.87 4.52
N ASP A 267 15.79 12.01 3.55
CA ASP A 267 15.80 10.56 3.74
C ASP A 267 16.89 9.85 2.94
N LEU A 268 17.41 8.74 3.45
CA LEU A 268 18.33 7.86 2.72
C LEU A 268 17.63 7.04 1.62
N HIS A 269 16.33 6.78 1.77
CA HIS A 269 15.60 5.83 0.95
C HIS A 269 14.55 6.53 0.10
N ASP A 270 14.76 6.55 -1.21
CA ASP A 270 13.84 7.10 -2.21
C ASP A 270 12.39 6.62 -1.98
N GLN A 271 12.19 5.31 -1.77
CA GLN A 271 10.84 4.78 -1.58
C GLN A 271 10.18 5.25 -0.28
N ARG A 272 10.94 5.45 0.80
CA ARG A 272 10.39 5.98 2.06
C ARG A 272 10.09 7.47 1.92
N PHE A 273 10.97 8.18 1.21
CA PHE A 273 10.77 9.56 0.85
C PHE A 273 9.47 9.74 0.06
N ALA A 274 9.29 9.02 -1.05
CA ALA A 274 8.09 9.03 -1.87
C ALA A 274 6.83 8.62 -1.09
N PHE A 275 6.94 7.65 -0.18
CA PHE A 275 5.87 7.27 0.73
C PHE A 275 5.41 8.45 1.60
N PHE A 276 6.35 9.16 2.24
CA PHE A 276 6.02 10.32 3.06
C PHE A 276 5.45 11.48 2.23
N GLN A 277 5.97 11.70 1.01
CA GLN A 277 5.41 12.67 0.08
C GLN A 277 3.94 12.37 -0.20
N GLY A 278 3.61 11.10 -0.47
CA GLY A 278 2.24 10.64 -0.68
C GLY A 278 1.34 10.96 0.52
N LEU A 279 1.76 10.61 1.73
CA LEU A 279 1.01 10.89 2.94
C LEU A 279 0.78 12.39 3.15
N LEU A 280 1.79 13.23 2.94
CA LEU A 280 1.65 14.68 3.14
C LEU A 280 0.82 15.37 2.05
N ARG A 281 0.77 14.84 0.82
CA ARG A 281 -0.13 15.36 -0.24
C ARG A 281 -1.59 15.26 0.17
N GLU A 282 -1.98 14.21 0.90
CA GLU A 282 -3.35 14.04 1.41
C GLU A 282 -3.78 15.14 2.39
N VAL A 283 -2.82 15.84 3.00
CA VAL A 283 -3.07 16.99 3.91
C VAL A 283 -2.69 18.34 3.30
N GLY A 284 -2.53 18.39 1.98
CA GLY A 284 -2.37 19.65 1.23
C GLY A 284 -0.93 20.03 0.91
N ALA A 285 0.04 19.11 1.02
CA ALA A 285 1.43 19.41 0.67
C ALA A 285 1.62 19.60 -0.84
N THR A 286 2.30 20.68 -1.21
CA THR A 286 2.89 20.87 -2.54
C THR A 286 4.39 20.71 -2.45
N TRP A 287 4.95 19.72 -3.14
CA TRP A 287 6.38 19.39 -3.07
C TRP A 287 7.17 20.09 -4.17
N SER A 288 8.37 20.58 -3.83
CA SER A 288 9.39 20.95 -4.81
C SER A 288 9.91 19.71 -5.56
N GLU A 289 10.63 19.92 -6.68
CA GLU A 289 11.36 18.83 -7.33
C GLU A 289 12.29 18.13 -6.32
N THR A 290 12.24 16.80 -6.29
CA THR A 290 13.09 15.99 -5.42
C THR A 290 14.52 16.07 -5.91
N GLN A 291 15.43 16.55 -5.08
CA GLN A 291 16.84 16.58 -5.40
C GLN A 291 17.52 15.34 -4.82
N SER A 292 18.06 14.49 -5.69
CA SER A 292 18.99 13.44 -5.29
C SER A 292 20.35 14.09 -5.04
N GLN A 293 20.75 14.20 -3.79
CA GLN A 293 22.03 14.77 -3.42
C GLN A 293 23.00 13.62 -3.08
N GLN A 294 24.09 13.53 -3.86
CA GLN A 294 25.23 12.66 -3.54
C GLN A 294 26.34 13.51 -2.95
N HIS A 295 26.39 13.58 -1.62
CA HIS A 295 27.53 14.18 -0.94
C HIS A 295 28.50 13.09 -0.51
N ARG A 296 29.65 12.98 -1.19
CA ARG A 296 30.78 12.16 -0.73
C ARG A 296 31.27 12.70 0.62
N GLY A 297 30.73 12.15 1.71
CA GLY A 297 31.12 12.43 3.11
C GLY A 297 29.97 12.25 4.11
N LEU A 298 28.76 12.67 3.75
CA LEU A 298 27.52 12.30 4.47
C LEU A 298 27.15 10.85 4.10
N ASN A 299 26.83 10.02 5.10
CA ASN A 299 26.43 8.61 4.91
C ASN A 299 27.36 7.81 3.98
N ALA A 300 28.69 7.92 4.16
CA ALA A 300 29.67 7.19 3.37
C ALA A 300 29.65 7.45 1.84
N GLY A 301 29.00 8.53 1.39
CA GLY A 301 28.84 8.85 -0.03
C GLY A 301 27.63 8.20 -0.71
N GLU A 302 26.70 7.62 0.08
CA GLU A 302 25.41 7.19 -0.43
C GLU A 302 24.50 8.40 -0.71
N ALA A 303 23.70 8.31 -1.77
CA ALA A 303 22.74 9.35 -2.13
C ALA A 303 21.68 9.48 -1.03
N TYR A 304 21.34 10.72 -0.67
CA TYR A 304 20.15 11.02 0.13
C TYR A 304 19.25 11.97 -0.63
N PHE A 305 17.97 11.92 -0.30
CA PHE A 305 16.92 12.66 -0.96
C PHE A 305 16.49 13.78 -0.05
N VAL A 306 16.45 15.00 -0.57
CA VAL A 306 15.90 16.16 0.12
C VAL A 306 14.76 16.72 -0.69
N GLY A 307 13.70 17.12 -0.01
CA GLY A 307 12.67 17.94 -0.64
C GLY A 307 11.94 18.80 0.36
N THR A 308 11.32 19.83 -0.19
CA THR A 308 10.57 20.82 0.57
C THR A 308 9.10 20.72 0.22
N ALA A 309 8.25 20.53 1.22
CA ALA A 309 6.81 20.63 1.10
C ALA A 309 6.33 22.01 1.56
N ARG A 310 5.41 22.60 0.79
CA ARG A 310 4.75 23.86 1.11
C ARG A 310 3.28 23.63 1.38
N PHE A 311 2.76 24.30 2.39
CA PHE A 311 1.35 24.36 2.72
C PHE A 311 0.96 25.82 2.86
N GLU A 312 -0.07 26.23 2.13
CA GLU A 312 -0.70 27.53 2.27
C GLU A 312 -1.95 27.36 3.13
N ALA A 313 -2.11 28.22 4.14
CA ALA A 313 -3.27 28.21 5.01
C ALA A 313 -4.00 29.55 4.90
N ASP A 314 -5.30 29.49 4.63
CA ASP A 314 -6.14 30.71 4.53
C ASP A 314 -6.60 31.22 5.90
N SER A 315 -6.37 30.45 6.96
CA SER A 315 -6.71 30.78 8.34
C SER A 315 -5.83 30.05 9.35
N GLU A 316 -5.76 30.55 10.59
CA GLU A 316 -5.11 29.85 11.72
C GLU A 316 -5.75 28.47 11.99
N ALA A 317 -7.05 28.32 11.74
CA ALA A 317 -7.73 27.03 11.89
C ALA A 317 -7.25 26.01 10.85
N GLU A 318 -7.03 26.44 9.61
CA GLU A 318 -6.45 25.59 8.57
C GLU A 318 -4.98 25.27 8.83
N LEU A 319 -4.19 26.27 9.26
CA LEU A 319 -2.81 26.08 9.68
C LEU A 319 -2.71 25.01 10.77
N ALA A 320 -3.57 25.09 11.78
CA ALA A 320 -3.64 24.11 12.85
C ALA A 320 -4.01 22.70 12.33
N ARG A 321 -4.98 22.58 11.41
CA ARG A 321 -5.34 21.29 10.78
C ARG A 321 -4.17 20.69 9.99
N GLN A 322 -3.43 21.51 9.25
CA GLN A 322 -2.25 21.06 8.49
C GLN A 322 -1.14 20.60 9.43
N LEU A 323 -0.82 21.37 10.48
CA LEU A 323 0.17 20.98 11.50
C LEU A 323 -0.21 19.67 12.20
N GLU A 324 -1.49 19.51 12.56
CA GLU A 324 -2.02 18.27 13.14
C GLU A 324 -1.91 17.10 12.16
N GLY A 325 -2.25 17.32 10.89
CA GLY A 325 -2.13 16.32 9.83
C GLY A 325 -0.70 15.88 9.54
N ILE A 326 0.27 16.81 9.61
CA ILE A 326 1.70 16.52 9.50
C ILE A 326 2.15 15.66 10.69
N GLY A 327 1.86 16.10 11.93
CA GLY A 327 2.26 15.41 13.15
C GLY A 327 1.79 13.95 13.19
N GLU A 328 0.54 13.70 12.77
CA GLU A 328 -0.07 12.37 12.76
C GLU A 328 0.67 11.36 11.86
N ARG A 329 1.34 11.82 10.80
CA ARG A 329 1.95 10.96 9.77
C ARG A 329 3.39 10.55 10.06
N ILE A 330 4.07 11.25 10.96
CA ILE A 330 5.51 11.07 11.20
C ILE A 330 5.85 9.68 11.72
N VAL A 331 5.03 9.12 12.61
CA VAL A 331 5.30 7.83 13.26
C VAL A 331 5.46 6.69 12.26
N PHE A 332 4.78 6.76 11.10
CA PHE A 332 4.83 5.72 10.09
C PHE A 332 6.18 5.65 9.34
N LEU A 333 7.12 6.56 9.58
CA LEU A 333 8.48 6.50 9.05
C LEU A 333 9.42 5.62 9.88
N ILE A 334 9.08 5.42 11.16
CA ILE A 334 9.84 4.60 12.11
C ILE A 334 9.77 3.14 11.65
N ASP A 335 10.91 2.47 11.53
CA ASP A 335 11.02 1.07 11.08
C ASP A 335 10.36 0.73 9.73
N TRP A 336 9.98 1.74 8.93
CA TRP A 336 9.24 1.54 7.68
C TRP A 336 10.00 0.65 6.68
N ASN A 337 11.32 0.85 6.53
CA ASN A 337 12.15 0.02 5.65
C ASN A 337 12.23 -1.43 6.13
N ARG A 338 12.25 -1.65 7.45
CA ARG A 338 12.25 -2.97 8.06
C ARG A 338 10.92 -3.66 7.78
N ALA A 339 9.80 -2.98 8.03
CA ALA A 339 8.45 -3.48 7.73
C ALA A 339 8.28 -3.81 6.23
N ARG A 340 8.64 -2.88 5.33
CA ARG A 340 8.58 -3.08 3.87
C ARG A 340 9.38 -4.31 3.44
N LYS A 341 10.61 -4.47 3.92
CA LYS A 341 11.46 -5.63 3.57
C LYS A 341 10.84 -6.95 4.03
N ARG A 342 10.16 -6.97 5.17
CA ARG A 342 9.48 -8.17 5.72
C ARG A 342 8.17 -8.47 4.99
N LEU A 343 7.38 -7.46 4.65
CA LEU A 343 6.15 -7.63 3.86
C LEU A 343 6.43 -8.18 2.46
N ARG A 344 7.60 -7.85 1.87
CA ARG A 344 8.04 -8.39 0.58
C ARG A 344 8.23 -9.91 0.53
N THR A 345 8.20 -10.59 1.67
CA THR A 345 8.14 -12.06 1.72
C THR A 345 6.79 -12.57 1.23
N PHE A 346 5.71 -11.79 1.35
CA PHE A 346 4.34 -12.21 1.05
C PHE A 346 3.71 -11.53 -0.16
N VAL A 347 4.24 -10.37 -0.58
CA VAL A 347 3.73 -9.58 -1.70
C VAL A 347 4.84 -8.93 -2.52
N GLY A 348 4.52 -8.56 -3.76
CA GLY A 348 5.39 -7.77 -4.62
C GLY A 348 5.80 -6.39 -4.05
N LYS A 349 6.83 -5.79 -4.63
CA LYS A 349 7.44 -4.52 -4.15
C LYS A 349 6.42 -3.39 -3.99
N ALA A 350 5.55 -3.20 -4.98
CA ALA A 350 4.53 -2.14 -4.96
C ALA A 350 3.46 -2.40 -3.89
N ASN A 351 3.01 -3.64 -3.76
CA ASN A 351 1.96 -4.03 -2.83
C ASN A 351 2.43 -3.95 -1.36
N ALA A 352 3.72 -4.21 -1.07
CA ALA A 352 4.28 -3.97 0.25
C ALA A 352 4.16 -2.49 0.69
N VAL A 353 4.34 -1.56 -0.25
CA VAL A 353 4.15 -0.12 0.02
C VAL A 353 2.66 0.21 0.20
N LYS A 354 1.78 -0.38 -0.60
CA LYS A 354 0.31 -0.21 -0.46
C LYS A 354 -0.19 -0.65 0.91
N VAL A 355 0.28 -1.79 1.44
CA VAL A 355 -0.08 -2.26 2.78
C VAL A 355 0.30 -1.22 3.84
N LEU A 356 1.53 -0.68 3.78
CA LEU A 356 1.99 0.34 4.73
C LEU A 356 1.22 1.66 4.57
N GLN A 357 0.81 2.01 3.35
CA GLN A 357 -0.01 3.20 3.09
C GLN A 357 -1.42 3.04 3.67
N ALA A 358 -2.06 1.89 3.44
CA ALA A 358 -3.36 1.56 4.00
C ALA A 358 -3.33 1.55 5.53
N ALA A 359 -2.25 1.00 6.13
CA ALA A 359 -2.05 1.03 7.57
C ALA A 359 -1.93 2.46 8.12
N ALA A 360 -1.15 3.32 7.46
CA ALA A 360 -1.01 4.73 7.85
C ALA A 360 -2.35 5.49 7.77
N GLN A 361 -3.13 5.29 6.71
CA GLN A 361 -4.46 5.89 6.54
C GLN A 361 -5.45 5.45 7.63
N GLN A 362 -5.33 4.21 8.10
CA GLN A 362 -6.15 3.66 9.18
C GLN A 362 -5.61 3.93 10.59
N ARG A 363 -4.47 4.66 10.71
CA ARG A 363 -3.76 4.89 11.98
C ARG A 363 -3.32 3.60 12.68
N VAL A 364 -2.86 2.64 11.90
CA VAL A 364 -2.43 1.31 12.35
C VAL A 364 -0.90 1.21 12.30
N GLY A 365 -0.29 0.82 13.42
CA GLY A 365 1.16 0.79 13.56
C GLY A 365 1.78 -0.52 13.07
N HIS A 366 2.63 -0.45 12.04
CA HIS A 366 3.37 -1.63 11.57
C HIS A 366 4.46 -2.12 12.54
N TYR A 367 4.86 -1.28 13.50
CA TYR A 367 5.85 -1.64 14.53
C TYR A 367 5.40 -2.84 15.37
N PHE A 368 4.14 -2.87 15.81
CA PHE A 368 3.65 -3.95 16.68
C PHE A 368 3.59 -5.30 15.98
N TRP A 369 3.38 -5.32 14.67
CA TRP A 369 3.51 -6.56 13.89
C TRP A 369 4.96 -7.05 13.86
N LEU A 370 5.94 -6.16 13.68
CA LEU A 370 7.36 -6.52 13.73
C LEU A 370 7.76 -7.10 15.09
N GLU A 371 7.28 -6.52 16.19
CA GLU A 371 7.51 -7.03 17.55
C GLU A 371 6.79 -8.35 17.82
N SER A 372 5.62 -8.57 17.21
CA SER A 372 4.82 -9.80 17.36
C SER A 372 5.33 -10.97 16.50
N GLY A 373 6.60 -10.95 16.09
CA GLY A 373 7.22 -12.00 15.27
C GLY A 373 7.15 -11.77 13.76
N GLY A 374 6.44 -10.74 13.30
CA GLY A 374 6.43 -10.28 11.90
C GLY A 374 6.11 -11.39 10.89
N VAL A 375 7.14 -11.80 10.15
CA VAL A 375 7.05 -12.87 9.14
C VAL A 375 6.66 -14.21 9.76
N GLN A 376 7.18 -14.53 10.95
CA GLN A 376 6.91 -15.81 11.61
C GLN A 376 5.43 -15.97 11.99
N LEU A 377 4.77 -14.86 12.38
CA LEU A 377 3.35 -14.86 12.74
C LEU A 377 2.48 -15.34 11.57
N ILE A 378 2.79 -14.87 10.36
CA ILE A 378 2.06 -15.22 9.15
C ILE A 378 2.42 -16.64 8.70
N TRP A 379 3.69 -17.04 8.74
CA TRP A 379 4.09 -18.41 8.43
C TRP A 379 3.47 -19.44 9.39
N ASN A 380 3.40 -19.14 10.68
CA ASN A 380 2.70 -19.99 11.65
C ASN A 380 1.21 -20.11 11.30
N ALA A 381 0.57 -19.02 10.86
CA ALA A 381 -0.82 -19.04 10.44
C ALA A 381 -1.05 -19.86 9.16
N MET A 382 -0.14 -19.76 8.20
CA MET A 382 -0.15 -20.57 6.97
C MET A 382 0.05 -22.06 7.28
N GLY A 383 1.08 -22.40 8.06
CA GLY A 383 1.37 -23.79 8.44
C GLY A 383 0.31 -24.45 9.32
N ALA A 384 -0.56 -23.66 9.95
CA ALA A 384 -1.68 -24.16 10.73
C ALA A 384 -2.94 -24.48 9.90
N GLN A 385 -2.99 -24.09 8.62
CA GLN A 385 -4.15 -24.39 7.77
C GLN A 385 -4.15 -25.90 7.42
N ALA A 386 -5.27 -26.56 7.65
CA ALA A 386 -5.41 -27.99 7.36
C ALA A 386 -5.51 -28.27 5.85
N GLY A 387 -4.98 -29.41 5.40
CA GLY A 387 -5.27 -29.95 4.07
C GLY A 387 -4.34 -29.52 2.93
N GLY A 388 -3.10 -29.10 3.19
CA GLY A 388 -2.12 -28.85 2.13
C GLY A 388 -2.37 -27.60 1.28
N ILE A 389 -3.22 -26.68 1.75
CA ILE A 389 -3.55 -25.41 1.07
C ILE A 389 -2.31 -24.58 0.73
N PHE A 390 -1.27 -24.66 1.57
CA PHE A 390 0.02 -24.04 1.35
C PHE A 390 1.09 -25.12 1.25
N GLN A 391 1.87 -25.10 0.17
CA GLN A 391 3.05 -25.93 -0.02
C GLN A 391 4.33 -25.23 0.45
N LEU A 392 5.40 -26.03 0.56
CA LEU A 392 6.72 -25.58 0.98
C LEU A 392 7.34 -24.72 -0.13
N GLY A 393 7.24 -23.41 0.00
CA GLY A 393 7.76 -22.44 -0.97
C GLY A 393 6.72 -21.44 -1.47
N ASP A 394 5.44 -21.68 -1.24
CA ASP A 394 4.36 -20.83 -1.72
C ASP A 394 4.43 -19.42 -1.13
N GLN A 395 4.23 -18.42 -1.98
CA GLN A 395 3.97 -17.07 -1.52
C GLN A 395 2.48 -16.93 -1.18
N LEU A 396 2.18 -16.18 -0.12
CA LEU A 396 0.78 -15.94 0.31
C LEU A 396 -0.08 -15.33 -0.82
N SER A 397 0.53 -14.48 -1.66
CA SER A 397 -0.10 -13.89 -2.84
C SER A 397 -0.43 -14.88 -3.96
N ASP A 398 0.24 -16.02 -4.02
CA ASP A 398 0.00 -17.01 -5.07
C ASP A 398 -1.31 -17.77 -4.77
N VAL A 399 -1.61 -17.97 -3.49
CA VAL A 399 -2.81 -18.70 -3.03
C VAL A 399 -4.02 -17.79 -2.86
N LEU A 400 -3.84 -16.61 -2.24
CA LEU A 400 -4.93 -15.65 -2.00
C LEU A 400 -5.15 -14.65 -3.13
N GLY A 401 -4.23 -14.56 -4.11
CA GLY A 401 -4.18 -13.43 -5.03
C GLY A 401 -3.65 -12.14 -4.39
N GLU A 402 -3.15 -11.22 -5.21
CA GLU A 402 -2.52 -9.98 -4.73
C GLU A 402 -3.45 -9.07 -3.91
N PRO A 403 -4.70 -8.77 -4.34
CA PRO A 403 -5.56 -7.82 -3.64
C PRO A 403 -5.96 -8.30 -2.25
N GLU A 404 -6.34 -9.58 -2.16
CA GLU A 404 -6.77 -10.20 -0.91
C GLU A 404 -5.60 -10.35 0.06
N THR A 405 -4.41 -10.63 -0.45
CA THR A 405 -3.19 -10.63 0.37
C THR A 405 -2.90 -9.26 0.95
N VAL A 406 -3.06 -8.18 0.17
CA VAL A 406 -2.91 -6.81 0.69
C VAL A 406 -3.93 -6.51 1.78
N ALA A 407 -5.19 -6.91 1.59
CA ALA A 407 -6.25 -6.74 2.59
C ALA A 407 -5.93 -7.51 3.88
N PHE A 408 -5.62 -8.80 3.77
CA PHE A 408 -5.23 -9.66 4.88
C PHE A 408 -4.04 -9.08 5.67
N LEU A 409 -2.96 -8.70 4.99
CA LEU A 409 -1.77 -8.15 5.66
C LEU A 409 -2.08 -6.83 6.37
N THR A 410 -2.94 -5.98 5.79
CA THR A 410 -3.39 -4.73 6.43
C THR A 410 -4.19 -5.02 7.69
N GLU A 411 -5.09 -6.01 7.65
CA GLU A 411 -5.87 -6.45 8.83
C GLU A 411 -4.98 -7.08 9.91
N VAL A 412 -3.94 -7.84 9.54
CA VAL A 412 -2.96 -8.38 10.49
C VAL A 412 -2.22 -7.25 11.21
N LEU A 413 -1.78 -6.20 10.51
CA LEU A 413 -1.17 -5.03 11.15
C LEU A 413 -2.13 -4.37 12.16
N ALA A 414 -3.41 -4.26 11.81
CA ALA A 414 -4.43 -3.70 12.68
C ALA A 414 -4.68 -4.58 13.92
N LEU A 415 -4.68 -5.90 13.73
CA LEU A 415 -4.80 -6.89 14.80
C LEU A 415 -3.62 -6.80 15.78
N SER A 416 -2.39 -6.81 15.27
CA SER A 416 -1.18 -6.65 16.09
C SER A 416 -1.19 -5.34 16.87
N THR A 417 -1.63 -4.25 16.25
CA THR A 417 -1.78 -2.95 16.93
C THR A 417 -2.80 -3.00 18.06
N ARG A 418 -3.99 -3.55 17.81
CA ARG A 418 -5.04 -3.68 18.85
C ARG A 418 -4.59 -4.56 20.01
N HIS A 419 -3.94 -5.70 19.73
CA HIS A 419 -3.42 -6.60 20.76
C HIS A 419 -2.35 -5.95 21.63
N ALA A 420 -1.39 -5.25 21.01
CA ALA A 420 -0.34 -4.56 21.75
C ALA A 420 -0.90 -3.45 22.65
N LEU A 421 -1.86 -2.66 22.15
CA LEU A 421 -2.50 -1.61 22.94
C LEU A 421 -3.38 -2.16 24.06
N ALA A 422 -4.05 -3.30 23.84
CA ALA A 422 -4.84 -4.01 24.85
C ALA A 422 -3.99 -4.81 25.85
N LYS A 423 -2.68 -4.97 25.61
CA LYS A 423 -1.75 -5.83 26.39
C LYS A 423 -2.22 -7.29 26.48
N SER A 424 -2.80 -7.80 25.39
CA SER A 424 -3.26 -9.17 25.28
C SER A 424 -2.09 -10.18 25.17
N PRO A 425 -2.27 -11.45 25.59
CA PRO A 425 -1.26 -12.50 25.41
C PRO A 425 -1.00 -12.79 23.93
N GLY A 426 0.28 -13.03 23.57
CA GLY A 426 0.68 -13.28 22.17
C GLY A 426 0.02 -14.50 21.52
N SER A 427 -0.34 -15.53 22.29
CA SER A 427 -1.05 -16.72 21.76
C SER A 427 -2.43 -16.38 21.19
N LEU A 428 -3.14 -15.41 21.79
CA LEU A 428 -4.45 -14.99 21.28
C LEU A 428 -4.32 -14.29 19.92
N LEU A 429 -3.26 -13.51 19.72
CA LEU A 429 -2.96 -12.91 18.42
C LEU A 429 -2.71 -14.00 17.36
N GLU A 430 -1.91 -15.02 17.67
CA GLU A 430 -1.66 -16.12 16.73
C GLU A 430 -2.96 -16.82 16.32
N ASP A 431 -3.85 -17.11 17.28
CA ASP A 431 -5.14 -17.75 17.00
C ASP A 431 -6.06 -16.86 16.16
N GLU A 432 -6.13 -15.56 16.45
CA GLU A 432 -6.95 -14.63 15.66
C GLU A 432 -6.40 -14.44 14.24
N VAL A 433 -5.07 -14.42 14.04
CA VAL A 433 -4.47 -14.38 12.70
C VAL A 433 -4.78 -15.67 11.92
N ARG A 434 -4.77 -16.84 12.58
CA ARG A 434 -5.16 -18.11 11.94
C ARG A 434 -6.61 -18.07 11.47
N ILE A 435 -7.53 -17.63 12.32
CA ILE A 435 -8.96 -17.49 12.00
C ILE A 435 -9.16 -16.49 10.86
N LEU A 436 -8.45 -15.36 10.91
CA LEU A 436 -8.48 -14.34 9.88
C LEU A 436 -8.06 -14.92 8.52
N LEU A 437 -6.95 -15.66 8.46
CA LEU A 437 -6.48 -16.31 7.23
C LEU A 437 -7.51 -17.31 6.69
N THR A 438 -8.10 -18.13 7.56
CA THR A 438 -9.18 -19.05 7.16
C THR A 438 -10.37 -18.32 6.54
N ARG A 439 -10.71 -17.12 7.04
CA ARG A 439 -11.79 -16.29 6.47
C ARG A 439 -11.45 -15.79 5.07
N HIS A 440 -10.24 -15.29 4.85
CA HIS A 440 -9.80 -14.83 3.52
C HIS A 440 -9.70 -15.99 2.51
N LEU A 441 -9.27 -17.19 2.96
CA LEU A 441 -9.30 -18.41 2.14
C LEU A 441 -10.72 -18.82 1.72
N ARG A 442 -11.71 -18.65 2.61
CA ARG A 442 -13.13 -18.93 2.28
C ARG A 442 -13.74 -17.88 1.35
N GLY A 443 -13.26 -16.64 1.38
CA GLY A 443 -13.68 -15.58 0.45
C GLY A 443 -13.51 -15.98 -1.03
N HIS A 444 -12.47 -16.76 -1.36
CA HIS A 444 -12.24 -17.31 -2.70
C HIS A 444 -13.18 -18.47 -3.09
N ARG A 445 -13.85 -19.13 -2.12
CA ARG A 445 -14.78 -20.25 -2.37
C ARG A 445 -16.21 -19.81 -2.68
N ASN A 446 -16.59 -18.58 -2.35
CA ASN A 446 -17.96 -18.08 -2.44
C ASN A 446 -18.46 -17.89 -3.90
N GLU A 447 -17.56 -17.71 -4.88
CA GLU A 447 -17.95 -17.51 -6.29
C GLU A 447 -18.42 -18.80 -6.99
N LEU A 448 -17.77 -19.93 -6.72
CA LEU A 448 -18.18 -21.23 -7.27
C LEU A 448 -19.38 -21.82 -6.51
N GLU A 449 -19.56 -21.47 -5.23
CA GLU A 449 -20.77 -21.79 -4.46
C GLU A 449 -22.03 -21.19 -5.10
N LEU A 450 -21.96 -19.93 -5.56
CA LEU A 450 -23.08 -19.31 -6.30
C LEU A 450 -23.41 -20.06 -7.59
N LEU A 451 -22.39 -20.49 -8.34
CA LEU A 451 -22.60 -21.27 -9.56
C LEU A 451 -23.14 -22.68 -9.25
N GLN A 452 -22.73 -23.31 -8.15
CA GLN A 452 -23.26 -24.60 -7.70
C GLN A 452 -24.73 -24.48 -7.28
N GLU A 453 -25.09 -23.42 -6.55
CA GLU A 453 -26.47 -23.15 -6.17
C GLU A 453 -27.35 -22.89 -7.41
N HIS A 454 -26.83 -22.13 -8.39
CA HIS A 454 -27.51 -21.93 -9.66
C HIS A 454 -27.69 -23.23 -10.45
N ALA A 455 -26.64 -24.05 -10.56
CA ALA A 455 -26.72 -25.34 -11.24
C ALA A 455 -27.74 -26.29 -10.57
N ALA A 456 -27.90 -26.22 -9.24
CA ALA A 456 -28.93 -26.97 -8.53
C ALA A 456 -30.36 -26.51 -8.90
N LEU A 457 -30.58 -25.22 -9.15
CA LEU A 457 -31.86 -24.70 -9.67
C LEU A 457 -32.13 -25.22 -11.09
N CYS A 458 -31.14 -25.20 -11.99
CA CYS A 458 -31.27 -25.78 -13.32
C CYS A 458 -31.60 -27.28 -13.26
N HIS A 459 -30.99 -28.02 -12.33
CA HIS A 459 -31.35 -29.43 -12.11
C HIS A 459 -32.78 -29.56 -11.62
N ALA A 460 -33.22 -28.72 -10.67
CA ALA A 460 -34.58 -28.78 -10.14
C ALA A 460 -35.63 -28.55 -11.25
N LEU A 461 -35.38 -27.58 -12.14
CA LEU A 461 -36.19 -27.31 -13.33
C LEU A 461 -36.22 -28.52 -14.28
N ALA A 462 -35.06 -29.03 -14.69
CA ALA A 462 -34.98 -30.16 -15.63
C ALA A 462 -35.60 -31.45 -15.06
N GLN A 463 -35.38 -31.72 -13.76
CA GLN A 463 -35.96 -32.87 -13.07
C GLN A 463 -37.49 -32.74 -13.00
N ALA A 464 -38.01 -31.57 -12.64
CA ALA A 464 -39.46 -31.36 -12.56
C ALA A 464 -40.14 -31.50 -13.93
N LEU A 465 -39.48 -31.06 -15.01
CA LEU A 465 -39.97 -31.22 -16.37
C LEU A 465 -40.08 -32.70 -16.76
N VAL A 466 -39.01 -33.47 -16.53
CA VAL A 466 -38.96 -34.92 -16.80
C VAL A 466 -40.01 -35.67 -15.97
N ASP A 467 -40.10 -35.37 -14.67
CA ASP A 467 -41.09 -35.99 -13.79
C ASP A 467 -42.51 -35.69 -14.26
N SER A 468 -42.79 -34.47 -14.71
CA SER A 468 -44.12 -34.08 -15.20
C SER A 468 -44.49 -34.84 -16.47
N LEU A 469 -43.59 -34.93 -17.44
CA LEU A 469 -43.82 -35.72 -18.66
C LEU A 469 -43.99 -37.21 -18.37
N ALA A 470 -43.23 -37.76 -17.42
CA ALA A 470 -43.34 -39.16 -17.01
C ALA A 470 -44.74 -39.48 -16.43
N HIS A 471 -45.35 -38.53 -15.72
CA HIS A 471 -46.71 -38.65 -15.17
C HIS A 471 -47.81 -38.24 -16.14
N GLY A 472 -47.49 -37.92 -17.39
CA GLY A 472 -48.48 -37.55 -18.41
C GLY A 472 -49.07 -36.16 -18.19
N ALA A 473 -48.31 -35.24 -17.59
CA ALA A 473 -48.78 -33.89 -17.26
C ALA A 473 -49.24 -33.10 -18.49
N GLU A 474 -48.79 -33.43 -19.70
CA GLU A 474 -49.31 -32.86 -20.94
C GLU A 474 -50.83 -33.06 -21.10
N ARG A 475 -51.45 -33.96 -20.32
CA ARG A 475 -52.90 -34.22 -20.31
C ARG A 475 -53.61 -33.67 -19.09
N ASP A 476 -52.88 -33.00 -18.18
CA ASP A 476 -53.40 -32.45 -16.92
C ASP A 476 -53.01 -30.96 -16.80
N PRO A 477 -53.90 -30.04 -17.22
CA PRO A 477 -53.68 -28.60 -17.08
C PRO A 477 -53.39 -28.18 -15.63
N THR A 478 -54.00 -28.82 -14.64
CA THR A 478 -53.81 -28.43 -13.24
C THR A 478 -52.42 -28.80 -12.71
N ALA A 479 -51.83 -29.89 -13.23
CA ALA A 479 -50.46 -30.27 -12.92
C ALA A 479 -49.46 -29.34 -13.60
N THR A 480 -49.66 -29.03 -14.88
CA THR A 480 -48.75 -28.17 -15.66
C THR A 480 -48.78 -26.71 -15.22
N THR A 481 -49.94 -26.16 -14.83
CA THR A 481 -50.01 -24.79 -14.27
C THR A 481 -49.23 -24.69 -12.95
N ARG A 482 -49.27 -25.74 -12.12
CA ARG A 482 -48.46 -25.81 -10.89
C ARG A 482 -46.97 -25.95 -11.20
N LEU A 483 -46.60 -26.74 -12.21
CA LEU A 483 -45.23 -26.86 -12.68
C LEU A 483 -44.69 -25.51 -13.16
N ALA A 484 -45.39 -24.84 -14.08
CA ALA A 484 -44.99 -23.54 -14.63
C ALA A 484 -44.84 -22.49 -13.51
N SER A 485 -45.79 -22.44 -12.56
CA SER A 485 -45.69 -21.53 -11.40
C SER A 485 -44.46 -21.80 -10.53
N ARG A 486 -44.10 -23.08 -10.33
CA ARG A 486 -42.91 -23.47 -9.56
C ARG A 486 -41.62 -23.19 -10.34
N ALA A 487 -41.62 -23.45 -11.64
CA ALA A 487 -40.51 -23.15 -12.53
C ALA A 487 -40.18 -21.65 -12.51
N LYS A 488 -41.19 -20.78 -12.60
CA LYS A 488 -41.01 -19.34 -12.46
C LYS A 488 -40.49 -18.90 -11.08
N GLY A 489 -40.79 -19.67 -10.03
CA GLY A 489 -40.20 -19.42 -8.71
C GLY A 489 -38.70 -19.73 -8.65
N TRP A 490 -38.28 -20.80 -9.32
CA TRP A 490 -36.87 -21.18 -9.42
C TRP A 490 -36.07 -20.26 -10.32
N GLU A 491 -36.58 -19.89 -11.50
CA GLU A 491 -35.93 -18.92 -12.39
C GLU A 491 -35.70 -17.57 -11.69
N ARG A 492 -36.71 -17.01 -11.00
CA ARG A 492 -36.52 -15.80 -10.17
C ARG A 492 -35.46 -15.93 -9.08
N THR A 493 -35.25 -17.14 -8.56
CA THR A 493 -34.19 -17.38 -7.57
C THR A 493 -32.82 -17.41 -8.26
N ALA A 494 -32.75 -17.99 -9.46
CA ALA A 494 -31.56 -18.00 -10.32
C ALA A 494 -31.13 -16.56 -10.70
N ASP A 495 -32.07 -15.75 -11.17
CA ASP A 495 -31.92 -14.31 -11.44
C ASP A 495 -31.28 -13.54 -10.27
N GLN A 496 -31.75 -13.83 -9.04
CA GLN A 496 -31.23 -13.17 -7.83
C GLN A 496 -29.76 -13.50 -7.58
N LEU A 497 -29.32 -14.73 -7.88
CA LEU A 497 -27.92 -15.14 -7.77
C LEU A 497 -27.06 -14.41 -8.82
N VAL A 498 -27.57 -14.20 -10.04
CA VAL A 498 -26.87 -13.41 -11.08
C VAL A 498 -26.73 -11.96 -10.65
N VAL A 499 -27.79 -11.34 -10.12
CA VAL A 499 -27.74 -9.96 -9.59
C VAL A 499 -26.75 -9.86 -8.41
N GLN A 500 -26.75 -10.85 -7.52
CA GLN A 500 -25.79 -10.92 -6.42
C GLN A 500 -24.35 -10.95 -6.94
N ALA A 501 -24.03 -11.82 -7.90
CA ALA A 501 -22.70 -11.92 -8.50
C ALA A 501 -22.27 -10.63 -9.21
N ARG A 502 -23.16 -10.00 -9.99
CA ARG A 502 -22.90 -8.68 -10.61
C ARG A 502 -22.57 -7.61 -9.57
N SER A 503 -23.31 -7.58 -8.45
CA SER A 503 -23.06 -6.63 -7.36
C SER A 503 -21.72 -6.86 -6.64
N GLN A 504 -21.24 -8.10 -6.59
CA GLN A 504 -19.94 -8.46 -6.03
C GLN A 504 -18.83 -8.03 -7.00
N SER A 505 -19.00 -8.29 -8.30
CA SER A 505 -18.04 -7.89 -9.35
C SER A 505 -17.86 -6.37 -9.45
N LEU A 506 -18.95 -5.59 -9.36
CA LEU A 506 -18.90 -4.12 -9.38
C LEU A 506 -18.11 -3.53 -8.20
N ARG A 507 -18.09 -4.21 -7.05
CA ARG A 507 -17.30 -3.79 -5.87
C ARG A 507 -15.81 -4.08 -6.04
N GLN A 508 -15.42 -4.91 -7.01
CA GLN A 508 -14.04 -5.32 -7.26
C GLN A 508 -13.68 -5.26 -8.76
N PRO A 509 -13.61 -4.05 -9.37
CA PRO A 509 -13.48 -3.89 -10.83
C PRO A 509 -12.19 -4.47 -11.43
N GLN A 510 -11.14 -4.62 -10.62
CA GLN A 510 -9.83 -5.11 -11.05
C GLN A 510 -9.79 -6.63 -11.28
N LEU A 511 -10.82 -7.36 -10.82
CA LEU A 511 -10.95 -8.82 -10.94
C LEU A 511 -11.98 -9.25 -11.99
N HIS A 512 -12.47 -8.31 -12.82
CA HIS A 512 -13.56 -8.57 -13.76
C HIS A 512 -13.22 -9.68 -14.78
N SER A 513 -11.96 -9.76 -15.23
CA SER A 513 -11.47 -10.80 -16.15
C SER A 513 -11.35 -12.19 -15.52
N GLN A 514 -11.48 -12.30 -14.20
CA GLN A 514 -11.45 -13.55 -13.42
C GLN A 514 -12.80 -13.85 -12.76
N SER A 515 -13.83 -13.04 -13.00
CA SER A 515 -15.14 -13.19 -12.36
C SER A 515 -15.90 -14.41 -12.88
N ILE A 516 -16.67 -15.07 -12.00
CA ILE A 516 -17.64 -16.12 -12.35
C ILE A 516 -18.88 -15.56 -13.09
N THR A 517 -19.07 -14.24 -13.12
CA THR A 517 -20.28 -13.59 -13.66
C THR A 517 -20.66 -14.09 -15.06
N PRO A 518 -19.74 -14.22 -16.04
CA PRO A 518 -20.10 -14.75 -17.35
C PRO A 518 -20.61 -16.19 -17.28
N LEU A 519 -20.06 -17.04 -16.41
CA LEU A 519 -20.54 -18.41 -16.24
C LEU A 519 -21.94 -18.44 -15.61
N LEU A 520 -22.22 -17.56 -14.65
CA LEU A 520 -23.56 -17.43 -14.10
C LEU A 520 -24.57 -16.94 -15.14
N GLU A 521 -24.21 -15.98 -16.00
CA GLU A 521 -25.07 -15.52 -17.10
C GLU A 521 -25.40 -16.65 -18.08
N HIS A 522 -24.43 -17.47 -18.48
CA HIS A 522 -24.71 -18.65 -19.32
C HIS A 522 -25.51 -19.74 -18.58
N SER A 523 -25.39 -19.82 -17.24
CA SER A 523 -26.19 -20.75 -16.45
C SER A 523 -27.65 -20.29 -16.36
N ASP A 524 -27.87 -18.98 -16.32
CA ASP A 524 -29.18 -18.33 -16.35
C ASP A 524 -29.91 -18.62 -17.66
N ASP A 525 -29.21 -18.57 -18.80
CA ASP A 525 -29.76 -18.97 -20.11
C ASP A 525 -30.33 -20.41 -20.10
N VAL A 526 -29.71 -21.32 -19.33
CA VAL A 526 -30.23 -22.70 -19.15
C VAL A 526 -31.50 -22.70 -18.32
N ALA A 527 -31.56 -21.92 -17.23
CA ALA A 527 -32.72 -21.81 -16.37
C ALA A 527 -33.92 -21.23 -17.12
N ASP A 528 -33.70 -20.16 -17.89
CA ASP A 528 -34.69 -19.50 -18.73
C ASP A 528 -35.28 -20.46 -19.77
N ALA A 529 -34.42 -21.19 -20.48
CA ALA A 529 -34.86 -22.16 -21.49
C ALA A 529 -35.71 -23.30 -20.89
N LEU A 530 -35.35 -23.79 -19.69
CA LEU A 530 -36.12 -24.82 -18.99
C LEU A 530 -37.44 -24.29 -18.41
N GLU A 531 -37.47 -23.04 -17.96
CA GLU A 531 -38.69 -22.36 -17.50
C GLU A 531 -39.66 -22.19 -18.67
N GLU A 532 -39.17 -21.70 -19.82
CA GLU A 532 -39.95 -21.56 -21.04
C GLU A 532 -40.52 -22.91 -21.48
N ALA A 533 -39.74 -24.00 -21.43
CA ALA A 533 -40.25 -25.33 -21.72
C ALA A 533 -41.39 -25.76 -20.77
N CYS A 534 -41.31 -25.42 -19.49
CA CYS A 534 -42.38 -25.68 -18.53
C CYS A 534 -43.64 -24.85 -18.83
N PHE A 535 -43.48 -23.59 -19.24
CA PHE A 535 -44.57 -22.70 -19.63
C PHE A 535 -45.27 -23.18 -20.91
N VAL A 536 -44.51 -23.52 -21.96
CA VAL A 536 -45.08 -24.04 -23.21
C VAL A 536 -45.82 -25.37 -22.98
N LEU A 537 -45.35 -26.20 -22.06
CA LEU A 537 -46.05 -27.43 -21.66
C LEU A 537 -47.42 -27.15 -21.01
N ASP A 538 -47.55 -26.09 -20.22
CA ASP A 538 -48.84 -25.63 -19.66
C ASP A 538 -49.81 -25.18 -20.75
N LEU A 539 -49.32 -24.42 -21.74
CA LEU A 539 -50.13 -24.03 -22.90
C LEU A 539 -50.60 -25.24 -23.71
N LEU A 540 -49.71 -26.22 -23.93
CA LEU A 540 -50.02 -27.48 -24.59
C LEU A 540 -51.10 -28.27 -23.86
N ALA A 541 -50.99 -28.40 -22.53
CA ALA A 541 -51.98 -29.11 -21.74
C ALA A 541 -53.35 -28.44 -21.80
N GLY A 542 -53.41 -27.11 -21.75
CA GLY A 542 -54.63 -26.34 -21.96
C GLY A 542 -55.26 -26.60 -23.33
N HIS A 543 -54.45 -26.63 -24.40
CA HIS A 543 -54.91 -26.95 -25.75
C HIS A 543 -55.44 -28.38 -25.86
N PHE A 544 -54.71 -29.36 -25.35
CA PHE A 544 -55.13 -30.76 -25.37
C PHE A 544 -56.38 -31.02 -24.53
N HIS A 545 -56.57 -30.28 -23.43
CA HIS A 545 -57.80 -30.34 -22.65
C HIS A 545 -59.00 -29.82 -23.46
N ALA A 546 -58.83 -28.71 -24.21
CA ALA A 546 -59.87 -28.17 -25.07
C ALA A 546 -60.16 -29.05 -26.29
N LYS A 547 -59.17 -29.82 -26.76
CA LYS A 547 -59.27 -30.70 -27.93
C LYS A 547 -58.63 -32.08 -27.67
N PRO A 548 -59.31 -32.99 -26.95
CA PRO A 548 -58.72 -34.26 -26.50
C PRO A 548 -58.34 -35.27 -27.61
N GLN A 549 -58.68 -34.99 -28.87
CA GLN A 549 -58.37 -35.86 -30.01
C GLN A 549 -56.98 -35.57 -30.60
N THR A 550 -56.24 -34.60 -30.05
CA THR A 550 -55.00 -34.07 -30.65
C THR A 550 -53.78 -34.19 -29.76
N TYR A 551 -53.82 -35.08 -28.75
CA TYR A 551 -52.64 -35.44 -27.96
C TYR A 551 -51.47 -35.87 -28.85
N TRP A 552 -50.25 -35.71 -28.32
CA TRP A 552 -49.08 -36.34 -28.92
C TRP A 552 -49.27 -37.84 -29.08
N SER A 553 -48.90 -38.33 -30.26
CA SER A 553 -48.74 -39.77 -30.48
C SER A 553 -47.71 -40.34 -29.50
N GLU A 554 -47.84 -41.62 -29.14
CA GLU A 554 -46.90 -42.25 -28.21
C GLU A 554 -45.43 -42.16 -28.68
N PRO A 555 -45.12 -42.33 -29.99
CA PRO A 555 -43.76 -42.10 -30.49
C PRO A 555 -43.26 -40.67 -30.28
N LEU A 556 -44.11 -39.66 -30.50
CA LEU A 556 -43.74 -38.26 -30.28
C LEU A 556 -43.54 -37.96 -28.80
N ARG A 557 -44.43 -38.45 -27.93
CA ARG A 557 -44.29 -38.31 -26.48
C ARG A 557 -42.99 -38.94 -25.99
N ALA A 558 -42.63 -40.12 -26.51
CA ALA A 558 -41.36 -40.77 -26.18
C ALA A 558 -40.14 -39.92 -26.58
N LEU A 559 -40.18 -39.23 -27.72
CA LEU A 559 -39.12 -38.29 -28.11
C LEU A 559 -39.05 -37.06 -27.20
N MET A 560 -40.19 -36.48 -26.80
CA MET A 560 -40.20 -35.34 -25.88
C MET A 560 -39.64 -35.71 -24.50
N VAL A 561 -40.00 -36.90 -24.00
CA VAL A 561 -39.44 -37.45 -22.76
C VAL A 561 -37.94 -37.70 -22.90
N ALA A 562 -37.49 -38.26 -24.02
CA ALA A 562 -36.08 -38.48 -24.29
C ALA A 562 -35.30 -37.16 -24.31
N LEU A 563 -35.83 -36.14 -24.99
CA LEU A 563 -35.20 -34.81 -25.10
C LEU A 563 -35.01 -34.17 -23.71
N ALA A 564 -36.07 -34.09 -22.90
CA ALA A 564 -35.98 -33.57 -21.54
C ALA A 564 -35.04 -34.43 -20.66
N GLY A 565 -35.06 -35.75 -20.83
CA GLY A 565 -34.19 -36.68 -20.13
C GLY A 565 -32.71 -36.50 -20.45
N THR A 566 -32.37 -36.21 -21.70
CA THR A 566 -31.01 -35.90 -22.16
C THR A 566 -30.50 -34.62 -21.52
N VAL A 567 -31.28 -33.54 -21.52
CA VAL A 567 -30.90 -32.27 -20.87
C VAL A 567 -30.71 -32.45 -19.37
N ARG A 568 -31.62 -33.13 -18.68
CA ARG A 568 -31.49 -33.42 -17.24
C ARG A 568 -30.19 -34.18 -16.92
N THR A 569 -29.85 -35.16 -17.75
CA THR A 569 -28.61 -35.94 -17.58
C THR A 569 -27.38 -35.07 -17.84
N ALA A 570 -27.44 -34.19 -18.85
CA ALA A 570 -26.38 -33.23 -19.11
C ALA A 570 -26.18 -32.25 -17.93
N VAL A 571 -27.26 -31.73 -17.35
CA VAL A 571 -27.18 -30.86 -16.16
C VAL A 571 -26.54 -31.60 -14.97
N GLN A 572 -26.85 -32.88 -14.78
CA GLN A 572 -26.19 -33.71 -13.75
C GLN A 572 -24.69 -33.86 -14.01
N ASP A 573 -24.29 -34.09 -15.26
CA ASP A 573 -22.88 -34.20 -15.63
C ASP A 573 -22.15 -32.84 -15.50
N HIS A 574 -22.84 -31.72 -15.76
CA HIS A 574 -22.32 -30.39 -15.47
C HIS A 574 -22.09 -30.16 -13.97
N ILE A 575 -23.04 -30.53 -13.11
CA ILE A 575 -22.88 -30.43 -11.64
C ILE A 575 -21.68 -31.26 -11.16
N LYS A 576 -21.50 -32.46 -11.71
CA LYS A 576 -20.33 -33.30 -11.41
C LYS A 576 -19.04 -32.61 -11.87
N ALA A 577 -19.01 -32.10 -13.10
CA ALA A 577 -17.86 -31.37 -13.64
C ALA A 577 -17.52 -30.15 -12.78
N LEU A 578 -18.53 -29.40 -12.33
CA LEU A 578 -18.37 -28.24 -11.46
C LEU A 578 -17.86 -28.64 -10.08
N THR A 579 -18.37 -29.73 -9.51
CA THR A 579 -17.89 -30.27 -8.23
C THR A 579 -16.40 -30.64 -8.32
N ILE A 580 -16.02 -31.35 -9.38
CA ILE A 580 -14.62 -31.72 -9.65
C ILE A 580 -13.77 -30.45 -9.86
N ALA A 581 -14.26 -29.47 -10.64
CA ALA A 581 -13.57 -28.21 -10.86
C ALA A 581 -13.33 -27.39 -9.59
N CYS A 582 -14.17 -27.56 -8.56
CA CYS A 582 -13.96 -26.90 -7.25
C CYS A 582 -12.82 -27.52 -6.44
N THR A 583 -12.38 -28.74 -6.78
CA THR A 583 -11.32 -29.47 -6.09
C THR A 583 -10.07 -29.69 -6.93
N LEU A 584 -10.13 -29.40 -8.24
CA LEU A 584 -8.98 -29.54 -9.16
C LEU A 584 -7.88 -28.52 -8.82
N ASP A 585 -6.69 -29.05 -8.55
CA ASP A 585 -5.40 -28.37 -8.36
C ASP A 585 -4.28 -29.12 -9.12
N GLU A 586 -3.05 -28.58 -9.12
CA GLU A 586 -1.91 -29.22 -9.81
C GLU A 586 -1.52 -30.61 -9.24
N VAL A 587 -2.00 -30.96 -8.03
CA VAL A 587 -1.71 -32.22 -7.33
C VAL A 587 -2.84 -33.24 -7.50
N SER A 588 -3.98 -32.82 -8.05
CA SER A 588 -5.15 -33.65 -8.24
C SER A 588 -4.81 -34.87 -9.09
N GLU A 589 -5.35 -36.03 -8.69
CA GLU A 589 -4.99 -37.29 -9.32
C GLU A 589 -5.33 -37.23 -10.83
N ALA A 590 -4.60 -37.99 -11.65
CA ALA A 590 -4.89 -38.10 -13.08
C ALA A 590 -6.35 -38.54 -13.34
N ILE A 591 -6.95 -39.23 -12.37
CA ILE A 591 -8.35 -39.67 -12.37
C ILE A 591 -9.31 -38.48 -12.37
N ASP A 592 -9.08 -37.44 -11.56
CA ASP A 592 -9.96 -36.27 -11.46
C ASP A 592 -9.96 -35.44 -12.76
N HIS A 593 -8.78 -35.34 -13.38
CA HIS A 593 -8.61 -34.70 -14.69
C HIS A 593 -9.34 -35.47 -15.81
N ASP A 594 -9.19 -36.80 -15.84
CA ASP A 594 -9.87 -37.67 -16.80
C ASP A 594 -11.39 -37.65 -16.61
N ASP A 595 -11.87 -37.63 -15.36
CA ASP A 595 -13.29 -37.55 -15.04
C ASP A 595 -13.89 -36.19 -15.45
N PHE A 596 -13.18 -35.07 -15.22
CA PHE A 596 -13.60 -33.74 -15.69
C PHE A 596 -13.71 -33.65 -17.22
N LEU A 597 -12.69 -34.16 -17.93
CA LEU A 597 -12.70 -34.20 -19.40
C LEU A 597 -13.81 -35.11 -19.94
N ARG A 598 -14.08 -36.24 -19.27
CA ARG A 598 -15.18 -37.14 -19.62
C ARG A 598 -16.54 -36.45 -19.49
N MET A 599 -16.78 -35.73 -18.39
CA MET A 599 -18.03 -34.97 -18.22
C MET A 599 -18.18 -33.86 -19.27
N SER A 600 -17.09 -33.15 -19.59
CA SER A 600 -17.08 -32.16 -20.67
C SER A 600 -17.45 -32.76 -22.03
N TRP A 601 -17.01 -33.99 -22.30
CA TRP A 601 -17.36 -34.70 -23.53
C TRP A 601 -18.82 -35.18 -23.53
N HIS A 602 -19.35 -35.62 -22.40
CA HIS A 602 -20.77 -35.97 -22.28
C HIS A 602 -21.69 -34.78 -22.59
N LEU A 603 -21.33 -33.56 -22.18
CA LEU A 603 -22.10 -32.35 -22.53
C LEU A 603 -22.19 -32.13 -24.04
N LEU A 604 -21.06 -32.27 -24.74
CA LEU A 604 -21.03 -32.18 -26.21
C LEU A 604 -21.85 -33.28 -26.88
N GLN A 605 -21.86 -34.49 -26.34
CA GLN A 605 -22.69 -35.57 -26.87
C GLN A 605 -24.18 -35.33 -26.64
N ALA A 606 -24.53 -34.77 -25.47
CA ALA A 606 -25.91 -34.47 -25.11
C ALA A 606 -26.51 -33.41 -26.04
N GLU A 607 -25.78 -32.32 -26.33
CA GLU A 607 -26.20 -31.30 -27.30
C GLU A 607 -26.49 -31.91 -28.68
N ARG A 608 -25.54 -32.65 -29.27
CA ARG A 608 -25.74 -33.34 -30.55
C ARG A 608 -26.92 -34.31 -30.55
N HIS A 609 -27.17 -34.96 -29.42
CA HIS A 609 -28.29 -35.87 -29.28
C HIS A 609 -29.63 -35.12 -29.21
N CYS A 610 -29.69 -34.02 -28.45
CA CYS A 610 -30.85 -33.13 -28.42
C CYS A 610 -31.19 -32.58 -29.80
N ASP A 611 -30.18 -32.19 -30.56
CA ASP A 611 -30.28 -31.65 -31.92
C ASP A 611 -30.91 -32.69 -32.90
N GLU A 612 -30.54 -33.98 -32.79
CA GLU A 612 -31.19 -35.06 -33.55
C GLU A 612 -32.62 -35.35 -33.05
N LEU A 613 -32.84 -35.39 -31.73
CA LEU A 613 -34.17 -35.59 -31.13
C LEU A 613 -35.14 -34.47 -31.53
N LEU A 614 -34.69 -33.23 -31.61
CA LEU A 614 -35.46 -32.07 -32.09
C LEU A 614 -35.88 -32.28 -33.56
N ARG A 615 -34.95 -32.69 -34.43
CA ARG A 615 -35.24 -32.97 -35.85
C ARG A 615 -36.25 -34.10 -36.00
N GLN A 616 -36.14 -35.17 -35.21
CA GLN A 616 -37.10 -36.27 -35.21
C GLN A 616 -38.48 -35.83 -34.70
N SER A 617 -38.52 -35.06 -33.61
CA SER A 617 -39.75 -34.51 -33.04
C SER A 617 -40.48 -33.63 -34.04
N ARG A 618 -39.77 -32.73 -34.74
CA ARG A 618 -40.33 -31.89 -35.82
C ARG A 618 -40.94 -32.71 -36.96
N ARG A 619 -40.32 -33.82 -37.36
CA ARG A 619 -40.87 -34.72 -38.39
C ARG A 619 -42.18 -35.36 -37.94
N LEU A 620 -42.24 -35.85 -36.70
CA LEU A 620 -43.45 -36.47 -36.14
C LEU A 620 -44.55 -35.44 -35.89
N LEU A 621 -44.23 -34.28 -35.33
CA LEU A 621 -45.17 -33.16 -35.17
C LEU A 621 -45.82 -32.77 -36.52
N ALA A 622 -45.04 -32.68 -37.60
CA ALA A 622 -45.57 -32.38 -38.93
C ALA A 622 -46.42 -33.52 -39.52
N GLN A 623 -46.20 -34.78 -39.12
CA GLN A 623 -47.05 -35.91 -39.51
C GLN A 623 -48.37 -35.88 -38.72
N ASP A 624 -48.29 -35.76 -37.40
CA ASP A 624 -49.44 -35.70 -36.49
C ASP A 624 -50.33 -34.51 -36.84
N ALA A 625 -49.76 -33.34 -37.11
CA ALA A 625 -50.50 -32.14 -37.51
C ALA A 625 -51.25 -32.30 -38.83
N ARG A 626 -50.68 -33.03 -39.81
CA ARG A 626 -51.37 -33.34 -41.08
C ARG A 626 -52.53 -34.30 -40.89
N GLN A 627 -52.40 -35.26 -39.98
CA GLN A 627 -53.44 -36.25 -39.68
C GLN A 627 -54.60 -35.63 -38.90
N HIS A 628 -54.31 -34.78 -37.93
CA HIS A 628 -55.30 -34.23 -36.99
C HIS A 628 -55.74 -32.78 -37.31
N ASN A 629 -55.15 -32.17 -38.34
CA ASN A 629 -55.33 -30.77 -38.74
C ASN A 629 -55.20 -29.81 -37.54
N ASP A 630 -54.05 -29.90 -36.85
CA ASP A 630 -53.80 -29.14 -35.62
C ASP A 630 -52.49 -28.34 -35.68
N ALA A 631 -52.61 -27.09 -36.11
CA ALA A 631 -51.48 -26.17 -36.19
C ALA A 631 -50.99 -25.69 -34.81
N VAL A 632 -51.86 -25.69 -33.79
CA VAL A 632 -51.50 -25.25 -32.44
C VAL A 632 -50.61 -26.28 -31.77
N ALA A 633 -50.97 -27.56 -31.85
CA ALA A 633 -50.15 -28.67 -31.35
C ALA A 633 -48.78 -28.75 -32.07
N LEU A 634 -48.74 -28.46 -33.38
CA LEU A 634 -47.49 -28.34 -34.13
C LEU A 634 -46.60 -27.21 -33.59
N THR A 635 -47.17 -26.02 -33.42
CA THR A 635 -46.44 -24.82 -33.03
C THR A 635 -45.91 -24.97 -31.62
N LEU A 636 -46.80 -25.20 -30.64
CA LEU A 636 -46.39 -25.33 -29.24
C LEU A 636 -45.52 -26.57 -29.00
N GLY A 637 -45.74 -27.67 -29.73
CA GLY A 637 -44.88 -28.84 -29.65
C GLY A 637 -43.47 -28.58 -30.20
N ASN A 638 -43.35 -27.78 -31.26
CA ASN A 638 -42.06 -27.34 -31.77
C ASN A 638 -41.37 -26.38 -30.80
N ASP A 639 -42.11 -25.42 -30.23
CA ASP A 639 -41.57 -24.42 -29.30
C ASP A 639 -41.09 -25.09 -28.01
N PHE A 640 -41.83 -26.09 -27.51
CA PHE A 640 -41.42 -26.94 -26.40
C PHE A 640 -40.08 -27.64 -26.70
N ALA A 641 -40.00 -28.33 -27.85
CA ALA A 641 -38.79 -29.05 -28.22
C ALA A 641 -37.60 -28.11 -28.45
N ALA A 642 -37.85 -26.93 -29.01
CA ALA A 642 -36.82 -25.91 -29.23
C ALA A 642 -36.32 -25.31 -27.91
N ALA A 643 -37.20 -25.05 -26.94
CA ALA A 643 -36.80 -24.55 -25.63
C ALA A 643 -35.92 -25.56 -24.87
N VAL A 644 -36.28 -26.85 -24.90
CA VAL A 644 -35.46 -27.91 -24.28
C VAL A 644 -34.12 -28.07 -25.00
N GLU A 645 -34.08 -28.00 -26.33
CA GLU A 645 -32.82 -28.06 -27.07
C GLU A 645 -31.93 -26.81 -26.82
N HIS A 646 -32.52 -25.62 -26.73
CA HIS A 646 -31.80 -24.40 -26.37
C HIS A 646 -31.13 -24.50 -25.00
N ALA A 647 -31.78 -25.16 -24.03
CA ALA A 647 -31.17 -25.43 -22.73
C ALA A 647 -29.90 -26.30 -22.86
N SER A 648 -29.83 -27.21 -23.84
CA SER A 648 -28.63 -28.02 -24.10
C SER A 648 -27.50 -27.21 -24.75
N ASP A 649 -27.84 -26.27 -25.64
CA ASP A 649 -26.87 -25.35 -26.25
C ASP A 649 -26.24 -24.42 -25.22
N ALA A 650 -27.08 -23.79 -24.39
CA ALA A 650 -26.62 -22.93 -23.30
C ALA A 650 -25.73 -23.71 -22.31
N LEU A 651 -26.09 -24.96 -22.01
CA LEU A 651 -25.29 -25.83 -21.14
C LEU A 651 -23.94 -26.20 -21.74
N LEU A 652 -23.85 -26.38 -23.07
CA LEU A 652 -22.58 -26.61 -23.76
C LEU A 652 -21.67 -25.38 -23.69
N LEU A 653 -22.22 -24.18 -23.89
CA LEU A 653 -21.49 -22.92 -23.74
C LEU A 653 -20.97 -22.74 -22.30
N LEU A 654 -21.82 -23.02 -21.31
CA LEU A 654 -21.45 -23.02 -19.90
C LEU A 654 -20.31 -24.01 -19.62
N GLY A 655 -20.38 -25.23 -20.17
CA GLY A 655 -19.34 -26.23 -20.07
C GLY A 655 -18.01 -25.79 -20.71
N HIS A 656 -18.06 -25.11 -21.86
CA HIS A 656 -16.87 -24.54 -22.49
C HIS A 656 -16.23 -23.45 -21.64
N GLY A 657 -17.02 -22.55 -21.07
CA GLY A 657 -16.53 -21.51 -20.17
C GLY A 657 -15.89 -22.09 -18.90
N LEU A 658 -16.51 -23.11 -18.29
CA LEU A 658 -15.95 -23.80 -17.13
C LEU A 658 -14.60 -24.45 -17.48
N ARG A 659 -14.52 -25.13 -18.61
CA ARG A 659 -13.28 -25.76 -19.10
C ARG A 659 -12.17 -24.74 -19.35
N GLU A 660 -12.49 -23.59 -19.96
CA GLU A 660 -11.51 -22.53 -20.18
C GLU A 660 -10.97 -21.98 -18.86
N ARG A 661 -11.83 -21.79 -17.86
CA ARG A 661 -11.44 -21.35 -16.52
C ARG A 661 -10.51 -22.35 -15.84
N VAL A 662 -10.85 -23.64 -15.86
CA VAL A 662 -10.03 -24.72 -15.26
C VAL A 662 -8.66 -24.80 -15.94
N PHE A 663 -8.59 -24.72 -17.27
CA PHE A 663 -7.29 -24.74 -17.97
C PHE A 663 -6.42 -23.51 -17.69
N ARG A 664 -7.01 -22.33 -17.48
CA ARG A 664 -6.26 -21.15 -17.04
C ARG A 664 -5.70 -21.31 -15.62
N GLN A 665 -6.36 -22.08 -14.75
CA GLN A 665 -5.87 -22.36 -13.40
C GLN A 665 -4.70 -23.35 -13.38
N ILE A 666 -4.65 -24.28 -14.35
CA ILE A 666 -3.63 -25.34 -14.42
C ILE A 666 -2.39 -24.93 -15.26
N GLN A 667 -2.48 -23.86 -16.06
CA GLN A 667 -1.32 -23.39 -16.84
C GLN A 667 -0.38 -22.53 -15.98
N PRO A 668 0.92 -22.87 -15.88
CA PRO A 668 1.89 -21.98 -15.26
C PRO A 668 2.02 -20.73 -16.13
N LEU A 669 1.90 -19.56 -15.50
CA LEU A 669 2.27 -18.28 -16.11
C LEU A 669 3.73 -18.38 -16.58
N SER A 670 3.92 -18.33 -17.90
CA SER A 670 5.24 -18.40 -18.56
C SER A 670 5.94 -17.05 -18.57
#